data_AF-A0A961AB89-F1
#
_entry.id   AF-A0A961AB89-F1
#
_cell.length_a   1.000
_cell.length_b   1.000
_cell.length_c   1.000
_cell.angle_alpha   90.00
_cell.angle_beta   90.00
_cell.angle_gamma   90.00
#
_symmetry.space_group_name_H-M   'P 1'
#
loop_
_entity.id
_entity.type
_entity.pdbx_description
1 polymer ?
#
loop_
_entity_poly.entity_id
_entity_poly.type
_entity_poly.pdbx_seq_one_letter_code
_entity_poly.pdbx_strand_id
1 'polypeptide(L)'
;MVLPAPSALESVDDGILDPAGRQASNLDLELLDGAPLIEASGVANWSVGSLNLEPAGELDLAWAIFRASGLDSDGSAIPLSIQLETDKPGWLAISDYSRNRWRIISFSGSGGIPLANGDELVSTAGHCHVAVLAWQDGLDLTSLVLTSNQQPAEPLLNEGEMLGVNMERIGDSARAWSFVDVFKCSRAFTSTTAGGAPDARPLDLDEHGWVKSLQSGQAATAIFLNSQMGNYPAGQFICLYEGSGSILAVGDVSIASQTPGRIVLDYAPTAGGRAALRVTSTDPKDYIRGIHVVFPEYEVDYDSQIFHPDFLSKFSPFKVVRFLNWTRSNNSPLVEWEERGHLDHQTQDSNYGVAPEYICALCNRLQADAWVNIPHLASDDYVASYAQFLRDNLDPGLRVFVEHSNELWGGFAQGDYAEAQGLAAQLSDDPYTARIRWHSQRSVRIFEIFEESFAGSARLVRVMGAAHHDPFTLTEALDWQDAWQHVDVVATAPYIGGRLGAPANAENTKLLDIAGVIQAMDDDSVLSAGKTLANRAICDAHGVGYVAYEGGQALYGQGGYENDPVLAALFIATNRDPGMRQLYFDHHKRWHDNGGGLFMAFTYIGLYSGSGCWGIFETQQQDTQSSFKYLGLLDYDATLP
;
A
#
# COMPACT_ATOMS: atom_id res chain seq x y z
N MET A 1 -48.67 -3.50 21.41
CA MET A 1 -48.60 -3.32 19.95
C MET A 1 -48.13 -4.64 19.35
N VAL A 2 -48.90 -5.23 18.43
CA VAL A 2 -48.51 -6.44 17.70
C VAL A 2 -48.67 -6.12 16.22
N LEU A 3 -47.64 -6.40 15.43
CA LEU A 3 -47.61 -6.10 13.99
C LEU A 3 -47.60 -7.41 13.20
N PRO A 4 -48.39 -7.53 12.12
CA PRO A 4 -48.55 -8.78 11.39
C PRO A 4 -47.36 -9.08 10.47
N ALA A 5 -47.16 -10.35 10.15
CA ALA A 5 -46.61 -10.78 8.86
C ALA A 5 -47.78 -11.05 7.89
N PRO A 6 -47.59 -11.01 6.56
CA PRO A 6 -48.70 -11.08 5.63
C PRO A 6 -49.43 -12.44 5.68
N SER A 7 -50.73 -12.37 6.00
CA SER A 7 -51.72 -13.45 6.17
C SER A 7 -51.74 -14.23 7.51
N ALA A 8 -52.92 -14.23 8.14
CA ALA A 8 -53.35 -14.91 9.38
C ALA A 8 -52.73 -14.42 10.71
N LEU A 9 -53.57 -13.76 11.53
CA LEU A 9 -53.29 -13.25 12.87
C LEU A 9 -53.99 -14.10 13.95
N GLU A 10 -53.31 -14.34 15.08
CA GLU A 10 -53.90 -14.45 16.43
C GLU A 10 -52.90 -13.85 17.45
N SER A 11 -53.41 -13.20 18.51
CA SER A 11 -52.65 -12.53 19.59
C SER A 11 -53.33 -12.72 20.99
N VAL A 12 -52.60 -12.56 22.11
CA VAL A 12 -53.06 -12.83 23.53
C VAL A 12 -52.91 -11.57 24.42
N ASP A 13 -52.54 -11.55 25.71
CA ASP A 13 -52.52 -10.32 26.57
C ASP A 13 -51.15 -9.99 27.24
N ASP A 14 -50.79 -8.68 27.28
CA ASP A 14 -49.64 -7.94 27.88
C ASP A 14 -48.25 -8.65 27.93
N GLY A 15 -47.36 -8.22 27.04
CA GLY A 15 -46.87 -9.16 26.04
C GLY A 15 -47.63 -8.89 24.73
N ILE A 16 -47.90 -9.93 23.95
CA ILE A 16 -48.80 -9.89 22.79
C ILE A 16 -50.21 -9.39 23.24
N LEU A 17 -50.94 -8.54 22.45
CA LEU A 17 -52.30 -7.89 22.60
C LEU A 17 -53.56 -8.42 21.79
N ASP A 18 -54.68 -8.92 22.37
CA ASP A 18 -56.11 -9.09 21.86
C ASP A 18 -57.06 -9.87 22.86
N PRO A 19 -58.43 -9.90 22.78
CA PRO A 19 -59.46 -9.05 22.15
C PRO A 19 -60.62 -8.58 23.09
N ALA A 20 -60.81 -7.26 23.27
CA ALA A 20 -62.12 -6.71 23.71
C ALA A 20 -62.43 -5.26 23.28
N GLY A 21 -61.73 -4.76 22.25
CA GLY A 21 -62.18 -3.67 21.35
C GLY A 21 -62.59 -2.30 21.92
N ARG A 22 -61.79 -1.27 21.57
CA ARG A 22 -62.25 -0.13 20.72
C ARG A 22 -61.06 0.67 20.17
N GLN A 23 -61.30 1.30 19.02
CA GLN A 23 -60.26 1.81 18.11
C GLN A 23 -59.64 3.15 18.55
N ALA A 24 -58.36 3.33 18.22
CA ALA A 24 -57.83 4.59 17.69
C ALA A 24 -57.64 4.40 16.17
N SER A 25 -57.98 5.41 15.38
CA SER A 25 -58.14 5.30 13.93
C SER A 25 -56.96 5.84 13.13
N ASN A 26 -56.53 5.05 12.14
CA ASN A 26 -55.79 5.44 10.94
C ASN A 26 -54.40 6.05 11.13
N LEU A 27 -53.37 5.23 10.88
CA LEU A 27 -52.06 5.69 10.41
C LEU A 27 -51.62 4.73 9.30
N ASP A 28 -51.82 5.11 8.04
CA ASP A 28 -51.33 4.35 6.89
C ASP A 28 -49.89 4.77 6.61
N LEU A 29 -48.93 3.90 6.91
CA LEU A 29 -47.53 4.06 6.51
C LEU A 29 -47.29 3.27 5.21
N GLU A 30 -47.39 3.95 4.07
CA GLU A 30 -46.79 3.44 2.84
C GLU A 30 -45.26 3.43 2.98
N LEU A 31 -44.64 2.31 2.61
CA LEU A 31 -43.19 2.25 2.39
C LEU A 31 -42.86 3.13 1.18
N LEU A 32 -42.32 4.32 1.44
CA LEU A 32 -41.72 5.15 0.41
C LEU A 32 -40.43 4.49 -0.11
N ASP A 33 -40.47 4.01 -1.35
CA ASP A 33 -39.27 3.74 -2.14
C ASP A 33 -38.40 5.01 -2.16
N GLY A 34 -37.19 4.95 -1.58
CA GLY A 34 -36.21 6.03 -1.62
C GLY A 34 -35.68 6.56 -0.28
N ALA A 35 -36.08 5.99 0.86
CA ALA A 35 -35.39 6.28 2.12
C ALA A 35 -33.97 5.69 2.15
N PRO A 36 -32.98 6.36 2.74
CA PRO A 36 -31.61 5.84 2.81
C PRO A 36 -31.53 4.64 3.76
N LEU A 37 -30.97 3.53 3.26
CA LEU A 37 -30.40 2.49 4.09
C LEU A 37 -29.09 3.04 4.68
N ILE A 38 -28.93 3.06 6.01
CA ILE A 38 -27.75 3.63 6.67
C ILE A 38 -27.01 2.52 7.42
N GLU A 39 -25.91 2.04 6.84
CA GLU A 39 -24.99 1.09 7.47
C GLU A 39 -23.94 1.87 8.27
N ALA A 40 -23.64 1.43 9.50
CA ALA A 40 -22.69 2.12 10.37
C ALA A 40 -21.93 1.13 11.27
N SER A 41 -20.60 1.26 11.29
CA SER A 41 -19.70 0.67 12.29
C SER A 41 -19.15 1.78 13.20
N GLY A 42 -19.16 1.56 14.51
CA GLY A 42 -18.62 2.52 15.51
C GLY A 42 -19.59 3.59 16.01
N VAL A 43 -19.03 4.62 16.68
CA VAL A 43 -19.74 5.78 17.25
C VAL A 43 -20.01 6.80 16.15
N ALA A 44 -21.28 7.09 15.86
CA ALA A 44 -21.65 7.90 14.70
C ALA A 44 -22.63 9.03 15.04
N ASN A 45 -22.14 10.27 15.08
CA ASN A 45 -22.92 11.49 15.35
C ASN A 45 -23.56 12.02 14.06
N TRP A 46 -24.89 12.09 13.99
CA TRP A 46 -25.62 12.56 12.80
C TRP A 46 -26.69 13.60 13.15
N SER A 47 -26.77 14.68 12.36
CA SER A 47 -27.89 15.63 12.38
C SER A 47 -28.88 15.33 11.27
N VAL A 48 -30.16 15.12 11.61
CA VAL A 48 -31.20 14.77 10.64
C VAL A 48 -31.84 16.05 10.07
N GLY A 49 -32.02 16.11 8.75
CA GLY A 49 -32.77 17.20 8.12
C GLY A 49 -34.27 17.08 8.39
N SER A 50 -34.92 18.18 8.79
CA SER A 50 -36.37 18.23 9.03
C SER A 50 -37.18 17.88 7.78
N LEU A 51 -38.02 16.84 7.86
CA LEU A 51 -39.00 16.51 6.82
C LEU A 51 -40.40 16.90 7.30
N ASN A 52 -40.88 18.08 6.88
CA ASN A 52 -42.23 18.53 7.19
C ASN A 52 -43.25 17.75 6.35
N LEU A 53 -44.14 17.02 7.02
CA LEU A 53 -45.36 16.46 6.44
C LEU A 53 -46.53 17.39 6.81
N GLU A 54 -47.46 17.65 5.88
CA GLU A 54 -48.57 18.58 6.11
C GLU A 54 -49.84 18.17 5.32
N PRO A 55 -51.06 18.40 5.86
CA PRO A 55 -51.46 17.85 7.17
C PRO A 55 -52.89 17.26 7.19
N ALA A 56 -53.11 16.26 8.04
CA ALA A 56 -54.44 15.78 8.44
C ALA A 56 -54.56 15.46 9.96
N GLY A 57 -53.86 16.23 10.81
CA GLY A 57 -53.93 16.08 12.28
C GLY A 57 -53.03 14.95 12.78
N GLU A 58 -51.75 15.02 12.40
CA GLU A 58 -50.83 13.90 12.38
C GLU A 58 -49.76 13.99 13.46
N LEU A 59 -49.19 12.84 13.82
CA LEU A 59 -47.91 12.77 14.52
C LEU A 59 -46.81 13.00 13.49
N ASP A 60 -45.87 13.88 13.78
CA ASP A 60 -44.63 13.95 13.03
C ASP A 60 -43.84 12.65 13.27
N LEU A 61 -43.37 12.05 12.18
CA LEU A 61 -42.68 10.76 12.17
C LEU A 61 -41.35 10.87 11.42
N ALA A 62 -40.25 10.66 12.13
CA ALA A 62 -38.92 10.51 11.57
C ALA A 62 -38.46 9.07 11.75
N TRP A 63 -37.77 8.49 10.77
CA TRP A 63 -37.30 7.11 10.86
C TRP A 63 -35.96 6.91 10.17
N ALA A 64 -35.19 5.96 10.68
CA ALA A 64 -33.92 5.55 10.15
C ALA A 64 -33.75 4.04 10.29
N ILE A 65 -33.17 3.42 9.27
CA ILE A 65 -32.82 2.00 9.28
C ILE A 65 -31.32 1.90 9.52
N PHE A 66 -30.95 1.26 10.63
CA PHE A 66 -29.57 1.02 11.04
C PHE A 66 -29.22 -0.45 10.87
N ARG A 67 -28.03 -0.75 10.35
CA ARG A 67 -27.47 -2.10 10.42
C ARG A 67 -26.32 -2.10 11.41
N ALA A 68 -26.50 -2.79 12.54
CA ALA A 68 -25.46 -3.02 13.53
C ALA A 68 -25.06 -4.50 13.49
N SER A 69 -23.75 -4.76 13.41
CA SER A 69 -23.18 -6.10 13.42
C SER A 69 -21.82 -6.05 14.11
N GLY A 70 -21.64 -6.93 15.09
CA GLY A 70 -20.39 -7.07 15.82
C GLY A 70 -20.56 -8.01 17.01
N LEU A 71 -19.60 -8.92 17.15
CA LEU A 71 -19.39 -9.72 18.36
C LEU A 71 -18.08 -9.26 18.99
N ASP A 72 -18.00 -9.34 20.31
CA ASP A 72 -16.74 -9.21 21.05
C ASP A 72 -15.87 -10.46 20.78
N SER A 73 -14.59 -10.38 21.17
CA SER A 73 -13.58 -11.44 21.05
C SER A 73 -13.97 -12.77 21.71
N ASP A 74 -14.93 -12.78 22.64
CA ASP A 74 -15.48 -13.96 23.30
C ASP A 74 -16.78 -14.50 22.66
N GLY A 75 -17.23 -13.90 21.55
CA GLY A 75 -18.47 -14.23 20.85
C GLY A 75 -19.74 -13.62 21.46
N SER A 76 -19.63 -12.71 22.44
CA SER A 76 -20.77 -11.98 22.99
C SER A 76 -21.20 -10.79 22.11
N ALA A 77 -22.47 -10.37 22.15
CA ALA A 77 -22.92 -9.21 21.39
C ALA A 77 -22.45 -7.89 22.03
N ILE A 78 -21.94 -6.97 21.20
CA ILE A 78 -21.44 -5.66 21.64
C ILE A 78 -22.58 -4.86 22.31
N PRO A 79 -22.37 -4.26 23.51
CA PRO A 79 -23.36 -3.41 24.15
C PRO A 79 -23.58 -2.11 23.34
N LEU A 80 -24.83 -1.87 22.94
CA LEU A 80 -25.23 -0.68 22.18
C LEU A 80 -25.97 0.32 23.09
N SER A 81 -25.86 1.61 22.79
CA SER A 81 -26.78 2.62 23.31
C SER A 81 -27.21 3.61 22.23
N ILE A 82 -28.49 3.96 22.26
CA ILE A 82 -29.05 5.02 21.42
C ILE A 82 -29.06 6.30 22.27
N GLN A 83 -28.32 7.32 21.85
CA GLN A 83 -28.42 8.66 22.43
C GLN A 83 -29.40 9.49 21.61
N LEU A 84 -30.34 10.13 22.30
CA LEU A 84 -31.32 11.05 21.75
C LEU A 84 -31.03 12.46 22.27
N GLU A 85 -30.89 13.44 21.36
CA GLU A 85 -30.88 14.86 21.72
C GLU A 85 -32.19 15.51 21.25
N THR A 86 -32.93 16.04 22.21
CA THR A 86 -34.27 16.61 22.02
C THR A 86 -34.67 17.47 23.21
N ASP A 87 -35.39 18.56 22.92
CA ASP A 87 -35.93 19.53 23.89
C ASP A 87 -37.33 19.14 24.42
N LYS A 88 -37.96 18.11 23.83
CA LYS A 88 -39.36 17.71 24.10
C LYS A 88 -39.48 16.22 24.45
N PRO A 89 -40.54 15.82 25.18
CA PRO A 89 -40.87 14.41 25.37
C PRO A 89 -41.47 13.80 24.08
N GLY A 90 -41.23 12.51 23.88
CA GLY A 90 -41.69 11.77 22.69
C GLY A 90 -41.65 10.26 22.87
N TRP A 91 -41.86 9.52 21.78
CA TRP A 91 -41.82 8.06 21.76
C TRP A 91 -40.82 7.57 20.72
N LEU A 92 -39.91 6.69 21.15
CA LEU A 92 -39.02 5.92 20.27
C LEU A 92 -39.57 4.50 20.13
N ALA A 93 -39.74 4.03 18.90
CA ALA A 93 -40.07 2.65 18.57
C ALA A 93 -38.87 1.98 17.88
N ILE A 94 -38.34 0.91 18.47
CA ILE A 94 -37.19 0.14 17.94
C ILE A 94 -37.69 -1.22 17.48
N SER A 95 -37.27 -1.66 16.30
CA SER A 95 -37.60 -2.96 15.71
C SER A 95 -36.38 -3.76 15.29
N ASP A 96 -36.38 -5.07 15.57
CA ASP A 96 -35.57 -6.03 14.82
C ASP A 96 -36.34 -6.40 13.54
N TYR A 97 -35.85 -5.95 12.39
CA TYR A 97 -36.48 -6.15 11.09
C TYR A 97 -36.63 -7.65 10.75
N SER A 98 -35.69 -8.48 11.21
CA SER A 98 -35.70 -9.93 10.93
C SER A 98 -36.66 -10.72 11.82
N ARG A 99 -37.03 -10.17 12.98
CA ARG A 99 -37.89 -10.85 13.98
C ARG A 99 -39.29 -10.25 14.12
N ASN A 100 -39.57 -9.13 13.44
CA ASN A 100 -40.86 -8.41 13.48
C ASN A 100 -41.33 -8.08 14.92
N ARG A 101 -40.38 -7.76 15.80
CA ARG A 101 -40.62 -7.38 17.21
C ARG A 101 -40.33 -5.92 17.42
N TRP A 102 -41.18 -5.26 18.20
CA TRP A 102 -41.09 -3.82 18.46
C TRP A 102 -41.12 -3.51 19.95
N ARG A 103 -40.28 -2.58 20.39
CA ARG A 103 -40.34 -1.96 21.72
C ARG A 103 -40.54 -0.47 21.59
N ILE A 104 -41.50 0.06 22.33
CA ILE A 104 -41.81 1.48 22.38
C ILE A 104 -41.35 2.02 23.73
N ILE A 105 -40.63 3.13 23.71
CA ILE A 105 -40.02 3.77 24.88
C ILE A 105 -40.47 5.23 24.87
N SER A 106 -41.17 5.66 25.92
CA SER A 106 -41.39 7.10 26.16
C SER A 106 -40.14 7.70 26.80
N PHE A 107 -39.76 8.89 26.35
CA PHE A 107 -38.65 9.66 26.91
C PHE A 107 -39.09 11.10 27.19
N SER A 108 -38.32 11.80 28.02
CA SER A 108 -38.57 13.21 28.37
C SER A 108 -37.25 13.98 28.43
N GLY A 109 -36.92 14.66 27.33
CA GLY A 109 -35.64 15.32 27.14
C GLY A 109 -34.54 14.38 26.65
N SER A 110 -33.32 14.91 26.54
CA SER A 110 -32.16 14.20 26.00
C SER A 110 -31.64 13.10 26.95
N GLY A 111 -31.20 11.97 26.41
CA GLY A 111 -30.66 10.87 27.21
C GLY A 111 -30.32 9.61 26.43
N GLY A 112 -29.51 8.76 27.06
CA GLY A 112 -29.08 7.47 26.52
C GLY A 112 -30.01 6.33 26.90
N ILE A 113 -30.45 5.57 25.89
CA ILE A 113 -31.22 4.33 26.05
C ILE A 113 -30.25 3.15 25.88
N PRO A 114 -29.86 2.45 26.96
CA PRO A 114 -28.98 1.29 26.87
C PRO A 114 -29.74 0.07 26.33
N LEU A 115 -29.11 -0.66 25.41
CA LEU A 115 -29.56 -1.96 24.89
C LEU A 115 -28.62 -3.03 25.45
N ALA A 116 -29.12 -3.84 26.38
CA ALA A 116 -28.31 -4.84 27.08
C ALA A 116 -28.15 -6.12 26.25
N ASN A 117 -27.05 -6.85 26.47
CA ASN A 117 -26.90 -8.19 25.90
C ASN A 117 -27.99 -9.12 26.46
N GLY A 118 -28.64 -9.90 25.59
CA GLY A 118 -29.81 -10.72 25.92
C GLY A 118 -31.16 -9.98 25.93
N ASP A 119 -31.20 -8.68 25.63
CA ASP A 119 -32.44 -7.96 25.34
C ASP A 119 -33.06 -8.51 24.04
N GLU A 120 -34.39 -8.66 23.97
CA GLU A 120 -35.05 -9.42 22.89
C GLU A 120 -34.94 -8.78 21.50
N LEU A 121 -34.48 -7.53 21.46
CA LEU A 121 -34.23 -6.71 20.27
C LEU A 121 -32.78 -6.79 19.78
N VAL A 122 -31.87 -7.36 20.58
CA VAL A 122 -30.45 -7.50 20.23
C VAL A 122 -30.23 -8.89 19.64
N SER A 123 -29.78 -8.94 18.39
CA SER A 123 -29.55 -10.18 17.67
C SER A 123 -28.06 -10.48 17.60
N THR A 124 -27.63 -11.63 18.15
CA THR A 124 -26.27 -12.17 17.99
C THR A 124 -25.95 -12.62 16.55
N ALA A 125 -26.88 -12.44 15.59
CA ALA A 125 -26.80 -12.96 14.23
C ALA A 125 -26.76 -11.89 13.12
N GLY A 126 -26.38 -10.65 13.45
CA GLY A 126 -26.00 -9.62 12.45
C GLY A 126 -27.12 -9.17 11.50
N HIS A 127 -28.27 -8.76 12.03
CA HIS A 127 -29.44 -8.36 11.24
C HIS A 127 -29.96 -6.96 11.59
N CYS A 128 -30.71 -6.38 10.64
CA CYS A 128 -31.05 -4.96 10.57
C CYS A 128 -31.99 -4.46 11.70
N HIS A 129 -31.70 -3.29 12.25
CA HIS A 129 -32.47 -2.62 13.30
C HIS A 129 -33.14 -1.34 12.77
N VAL A 130 -34.46 -1.26 12.81
CA VAL A 130 -35.20 -0.04 12.42
C VAL A 130 -35.51 0.78 13.67
N ALA A 131 -35.19 2.08 13.66
CA ALA A 131 -35.62 3.02 14.68
C ALA A 131 -36.60 4.04 14.07
N VAL A 132 -37.81 4.11 14.64
CA VAL A 132 -38.86 5.05 14.26
C VAL A 132 -39.14 5.95 15.47
N LEU A 133 -38.99 7.26 15.27
CA LEU A 133 -39.31 8.31 16.24
C LEU A 133 -40.66 8.91 15.88
N ALA A 134 -41.56 8.97 16.86
CA ALA A 134 -42.88 9.57 16.72
C ALA A 134 -43.10 10.62 17.82
N TRP A 135 -43.49 11.84 17.42
CA TRP A 135 -43.79 12.92 18.37
C TRP A 135 -45.04 13.71 17.99
N GLN A 136 -45.45 14.61 18.88
CA GLN A 136 -46.61 15.47 18.70
C GLN A 136 -46.14 16.92 18.50
N ASP A 137 -46.38 17.47 17.31
CA ASP A 137 -46.11 18.84 16.83
C ASP A 137 -44.69 19.45 17.06
N GLY A 138 -43.90 19.47 15.98
CA GLY A 138 -42.88 20.48 15.70
C GLY A 138 -41.60 20.37 16.53
N LEU A 139 -40.82 19.31 16.36
CA LEU A 139 -39.58 19.02 17.09
C LEU A 139 -38.40 19.00 16.11
N ASP A 140 -37.33 19.74 16.42
CA ASP A 140 -36.07 19.69 15.66
C ASP A 140 -35.20 18.55 16.22
N LEU A 141 -35.19 17.39 15.55
CA LEU A 141 -34.31 16.27 15.91
C LEU A 141 -32.86 16.62 15.53
N THR A 142 -32.12 17.22 16.46
CA THR A 142 -30.76 17.70 16.20
C THR A 142 -29.72 16.60 16.09
N SER A 143 -29.86 15.49 16.84
CA SER A 143 -29.03 14.31 16.64
C SER A 143 -29.66 12.99 17.10
N LEU A 144 -29.26 11.90 16.41
CA LEU A 144 -29.54 10.52 16.77
C LEU A 144 -28.25 9.71 16.61
N VAL A 145 -27.72 9.18 17.70
CA VAL A 145 -26.38 8.58 17.76
C VAL A 145 -26.47 7.14 18.26
N LEU A 146 -25.97 6.19 17.48
CA LEU A 146 -25.70 4.84 17.97
C LEU A 146 -24.25 4.79 18.47
N THR A 147 -24.04 4.23 19.66
CA THR A 147 -22.72 4.14 20.30
C THR A 147 -22.49 2.73 20.84
N SER A 148 -21.28 2.20 20.64
CA SER A 148 -20.75 1.06 21.39
C SER A 148 -19.97 1.57 22.61
N ASN A 149 -20.04 0.86 23.74
CA ASN A 149 -19.27 1.20 24.94
C ASN A 149 -17.85 0.61 24.98
N GLN A 150 -17.42 -0.06 23.90
CA GLN A 150 -16.02 -0.42 23.69
C GLN A 150 -15.25 0.85 23.30
N GLN A 151 -14.14 1.16 24.00
CA GLN A 151 -13.12 2.00 23.35
C GLN A 151 -12.67 1.25 22.09
N PRO A 152 -12.45 1.92 20.95
CA PRO A 152 -11.74 1.28 19.86
C PRO A 152 -10.40 0.76 20.40
N ALA A 153 -9.96 -0.40 19.90
CA ALA A 153 -8.60 -0.84 20.13
C ALA A 153 -7.65 0.31 19.74
N GLU A 154 -6.67 0.61 20.59
CA GLU A 154 -5.66 1.65 20.34
C GLU A 154 -5.16 1.51 18.90
N PRO A 155 -5.35 2.53 18.04
CA PRO A 155 -5.07 2.37 16.62
C PRO A 155 -3.56 2.27 16.43
N LEU A 156 -3.06 1.03 16.26
CA LEU A 156 -1.65 0.63 16.32
C LEU A 156 -0.67 1.45 15.45
N LEU A 157 -1.19 2.28 14.53
CA LEU A 157 -0.42 3.10 13.58
C LEU A 157 -0.94 4.54 13.36
N ASN A 158 -1.98 5.02 14.04
CA ASN A 158 -2.57 6.35 13.72
C ASN A 158 -1.91 7.54 14.45
N GLU A 159 -1.01 7.33 15.41
CA GLU A 159 -0.30 8.42 16.09
C GLU A 159 1.17 8.51 15.65
N GLY A 160 1.41 9.28 14.57
CA GLY A 160 2.74 9.84 14.25
C GLY A 160 3.37 9.48 12.91
N GLU A 161 2.92 8.42 12.22
CA GLU A 161 3.57 7.92 10.98
C GLU A 161 2.59 7.80 9.80
N MET A 162 2.25 8.92 9.18
CA MET A 162 1.29 8.95 8.07
C MET A 162 1.91 8.87 6.68
N LEU A 163 3.21 9.10 6.54
CA LEU A 163 3.91 9.07 5.25
C LEU A 163 5.10 8.11 5.26
N GLY A 164 5.16 7.28 4.23
CA GLY A 164 6.35 6.53 3.86
C GLY A 164 6.54 6.50 2.34
N VAL A 165 7.55 5.78 1.89
CA VAL A 165 7.92 5.75 0.47
C VAL A 165 8.38 4.36 0.02
N ASN A 166 7.99 3.99 -1.20
CA ASN A 166 8.53 2.82 -1.88
C ASN A 166 9.85 3.18 -2.59
N MET A 167 10.83 2.30 -2.48
CA MET A 167 12.14 2.46 -3.11
C MET A 167 12.06 2.15 -4.60
N GLU A 168 12.81 2.88 -5.43
CA GLU A 168 12.99 2.56 -6.85
C GLU A 168 13.83 1.28 -7.08
N ARG A 169 13.72 0.71 -8.29
CA ARG A 169 14.56 -0.41 -8.71
C ARG A 169 16.01 0.04 -8.93
N ILE A 170 16.95 -0.58 -8.21
CA ILE A 170 18.40 -0.41 -8.46
C ILE A 170 18.77 -0.91 -9.87
N GLY A 171 19.66 -0.19 -10.57
CA GLY A 171 20.20 -0.59 -11.88
C GLY A 171 20.94 0.55 -12.59
N ASP A 172 21.58 0.24 -13.72
CA ASP A 172 22.48 1.15 -14.45
C ASP A 172 21.82 2.44 -14.98
N SER A 173 20.49 2.41 -15.07
CA SER A 173 19.60 3.47 -15.54
C SER A 173 18.76 4.07 -14.40
N ALA A 174 18.92 3.59 -13.16
CA ALA A 174 18.30 4.18 -11.98
C ALA A 174 18.81 5.61 -11.77
N ARG A 175 17.91 6.51 -11.34
CA ARG A 175 18.22 7.95 -11.26
C ARG A 175 18.49 8.45 -9.85
N ALA A 176 18.10 7.68 -8.85
CA ALA A 176 18.64 7.77 -7.51
C ALA A 176 20.14 7.46 -7.50
N TRP A 177 20.88 8.14 -6.64
CA TRP A 177 22.27 7.80 -6.33
C TRP A 177 22.27 7.03 -5.00
N SER A 178 21.62 5.88 -4.96
CA SER A 178 21.36 5.15 -3.70
C SER A 178 22.68 4.88 -2.95
N PHE A 179 23.72 4.42 -3.67
CA PHE A 179 25.05 4.15 -3.13
C PHE A 179 26.09 5.21 -3.56
N VAL A 180 27.15 5.38 -2.77
CA VAL A 180 28.37 6.11 -3.23
C VAL A 180 29.20 5.30 -4.22
N ASP A 181 29.13 3.96 -4.13
CA ASP A 181 29.67 3.02 -5.12
C ASP A 181 28.64 2.76 -6.22
N VAL A 182 28.77 3.49 -7.32
CA VAL A 182 27.87 3.37 -8.48
C VAL A 182 28.00 2.01 -9.18
N PHE A 183 29.06 1.23 -8.91
CA PHE A 183 29.22 -0.10 -9.49
C PHE A 183 28.26 -1.13 -8.87
N LYS A 184 27.74 -0.90 -7.65
CA LYS A 184 26.64 -1.71 -7.08
C LYS A 184 25.37 -1.68 -7.92
N CYS A 185 25.17 -0.62 -8.72
CA CYS A 185 24.05 -0.48 -9.66
C CYS A 185 24.32 -1.10 -11.04
N SER A 186 25.49 -1.71 -11.27
CA SER A 186 25.87 -2.18 -12.60
C SER A 186 25.07 -3.38 -13.09
N ARG A 187 25.12 -3.67 -14.40
CA ARG A 187 24.67 -4.96 -14.92
C ARG A 187 25.65 -6.06 -14.52
N ALA A 188 25.14 -7.28 -14.39
CA ALA A 188 25.95 -8.49 -14.39
C ALA A 188 26.93 -8.51 -15.58
N PHE A 189 28.13 -9.04 -15.39
CA PHE A 189 29.11 -9.20 -16.46
C PHE A 189 28.55 -9.99 -17.65
N THR A 190 28.71 -9.43 -18.86
CA THR A 190 28.29 -10.07 -20.12
C THR A 190 29.49 -10.50 -20.95
N SER A 191 29.37 -11.67 -21.59
CA SER A 191 30.43 -12.22 -22.45
C SER A 191 30.56 -11.43 -23.74
N THR A 192 31.78 -10.99 -24.02
CA THR A 192 32.14 -10.13 -25.15
C THR A 192 33.49 -10.55 -25.72
N THR A 193 33.83 -10.04 -26.90
CA THR A 193 35.22 -10.03 -27.39
C THR A 193 35.96 -8.82 -26.81
N ALA A 194 37.30 -8.80 -26.85
CA ALA A 194 38.08 -7.62 -26.46
C ALA A 194 37.64 -6.32 -27.19
N GLY A 195 37.21 -6.45 -28.46
CA GLY A 195 36.65 -5.35 -29.26
C GLY A 195 35.21 -4.94 -28.89
N GLY A 196 34.53 -5.69 -28.02
CA GLY A 196 33.19 -5.36 -27.50
C GLY A 196 32.01 -5.91 -28.30
N ALA A 197 32.24 -6.73 -29.32
CA ALA A 197 31.17 -7.52 -29.92
C ALA A 197 30.67 -8.59 -28.92
N PRO A 198 29.36 -8.92 -28.87
CA PRO A 198 28.85 -10.02 -28.06
C PRO A 198 29.55 -11.34 -28.36
N ASP A 199 29.79 -12.15 -27.33
CA ASP A 199 30.37 -13.48 -27.45
C ASP A 199 29.41 -14.51 -26.84
N ALA A 200 29.12 -15.58 -27.59
CA ALA A 200 28.17 -16.61 -27.16
C ALA A 200 28.77 -17.61 -26.16
N ARG A 201 30.09 -17.59 -25.94
CA ARG A 201 30.75 -18.43 -24.94
C ARG A 201 30.38 -17.96 -23.52
N PRO A 202 30.05 -18.87 -22.58
CA PRO A 202 29.81 -18.47 -21.19
C PRO A 202 31.08 -17.87 -20.57
N LEU A 203 30.90 -17.01 -19.56
CA LEU A 203 31.98 -16.57 -18.68
C LEU A 203 32.23 -17.64 -17.60
N ASP A 204 33.49 -17.79 -17.18
CA ASP A 204 33.84 -18.52 -15.96
C ASP A 204 33.80 -17.54 -14.79
N LEU A 205 32.69 -17.57 -14.06
CA LEU A 205 32.42 -16.70 -12.92
C LEU A 205 32.58 -17.44 -11.58
N ASP A 206 32.89 -16.70 -10.52
CA ASP A 206 32.69 -17.19 -9.15
C ASP A 206 31.21 -17.12 -8.74
N GLU A 207 30.94 -17.63 -7.54
CA GLU A 207 29.64 -17.61 -6.87
C GLU A 207 29.06 -16.19 -6.69
N HIS A 208 29.89 -15.14 -6.69
CA HIS A 208 29.49 -13.74 -6.53
C HIS A 208 29.40 -12.96 -7.85
N GLY A 209 29.69 -13.62 -9.00
CA GLY A 209 29.63 -13.03 -10.34
C GLY A 209 30.92 -12.38 -10.85
N TRP A 210 32.06 -12.53 -10.16
CA TRP A 210 33.36 -12.03 -10.60
C TRP A 210 34.06 -12.95 -11.61
N VAL A 211 34.91 -12.38 -12.46
CA VAL A 211 35.43 -13.06 -13.66
C VAL A 211 36.72 -13.81 -13.33
N LYS A 212 36.58 -15.10 -12.98
CA LYS A 212 37.70 -15.99 -12.62
C LYS A 212 38.65 -16.24 -13.77
N SER A 213 38.13 -16.52 -14.97
CA SER A 213 38.98 -16.72 -16.15
C SER A 213 38.31 -16.28 -17.46
N LEU A 214 39.14 -16.04 -18.47
CA LEU A 214 38.72 -15.66 -19.80
C LEU A 214 39.40 -16.58 -20.83
N GLN A 215 38.62 -17.07 -21.79
CA GLN A 215 39.16 -17.80 -22.93
C GLN A 215 39.89 -16.85 -23.89
N SER A 216 40.72 -17.40 -24.79
CA SER A 216 41.40 -16.60 -25.80
C SER A 216 40.41 -15.72 -26.59
N GLY A 217 40.72 -14.42 -26.70
CA GLY A 217 39.92 -13.40 -27.35
C GLY A 217 38.62 -12.97 -26.62
N GLN A 218 38.27 -13.63 -25.51
CA GLN A 218 37.11 -13.31 -24.69
C GLN A 218 37.40 -12.14 -23.74
N ALA A 219 36.36 -11.41 -23.37
CA ALA A 219 36.36 -10.33 -22.40
C ALA A 219 34.99 -10.28 -21.71
N ALA A 220 34.94 -9.76 -20.49
CA ALA A 220 33.69 -9.56 -19.75
C ALA A 220 33.38 -8.07 -19.65
N THR A 221 32.19 -7.63 -20.06
CA THR A 221 31.78 -6.22 -20.00
C THR A 221 30.60 -6.04 -19.03
N ALA A 222 30.72 -5.11 -18.07
CA ALA A 222 29.64 -4.65 -17.19
C ALA A 222 29.37 -3.16 -17.45
N ILE A 223 28.10 -2.81 -17.67
CA ILE A 223 27.65 -1.41 -17.81
C ILE A 223 27.24 -0.93 -16.41
N PHE A 224 27.78 0.21 -15.95
CA PHE A 224 27.48 0.75 -14.62
C PHE A 224 26.70 2.07 -14.64
N LEU A 225 26.72 2.81 -15.75
CA LEU A 225 25.84 3.96 -15.99
C LEU A 225 25.29 3.91 -17.42
N ASN A 226 23.99 4.11 -17.61
CA ASN A 226 23.30 4.04 -18.90
C ASN A 226 22.22 5.14 -19.02
N SER A 227 22.30 5.98 -20.06
CA SER A 227 21.43 7.15 -20.28
C SER A 227 21.43 8.17 -19.12
N GLN A 228 22.58 8.37 -18.48
CA GLN A 228 22.74 9.15 -17.24
C GLN A 228 23.13 10.63 -17.45
N MET A 229 23.12 11.13 -18.70
CA MET A 229 23.42 12.54 -18.98
C MET A 229 22.46 13.49 -18.25
N GLY A 230 23.03 14.44 -17.50
CA GLY A 230 22.27 15.34 -16.64
C GLY A 230 21.67 14.70 -15.39
N ASN A 231 21.97 13.42 -15.11
CA ASN A 231 21.60 12.75 -13.86
C ASN A 231 22.81 12.38 -13.00
N TYR A 232 23.96 12.02 -13.59
CA TYR A 232 25.24 11.94 -12.88
C TYR A 232 26.18 13.05 -13.39
N PRO A 233 27.02 13.66 -12.52
CA PRO A 233 27.93 14.72 -12.92
C PRO A 233 29.06 14.19 -13.81
N ALA A 234 29.44 14.96 -14.82
CA ALA A 234 30.70 14.75 -15.53
C ALA A 234 31.88 15.07 -14.59
N GLY A 235 32.94 14.28 -14.64
CA GLY A 235 34.07 14.43 -13.72
C GLY A 235 34.88 13.16 -13.55
N GLN A 236 35.68 13.11 -12.49
CA GLN A 236 36.48 11.93 -12.18
C GLN A 236 35.72 10.98 -11.27
N PHE A 237 35.91 9.67 -11.48
CA PHE A 237 35.52 8.60 -10.57
C PHE A 237 36.74 7.73 -10.27
N ILE A 238 36.78 7.13 -9.09
CA ILE A 238 37.84 6.21 -8.69
C ILE A 238 37.30 4.79 -8.80
N CYS A 239 37.95 3.98 -9.63
CA CYS A 239 37.68 2.56 -9.75
C CYS A 239 38.74 1.79 -8.95
N LEU A 240 38.33 1.22 -7.82
CA LEU A 240 39.14 0.31 -7.00
C LEU A 240 38.84 -1.13 -7.40
N TYR A 241 39.81 -2.02 -7.31
CA TYR A 241 39.63 -3.46 -7.55
C TYR A 241 40.71 -4.30 -6.88
N GLU A 242 40.38 -5.55 -6.57
CA GLU A 242 41.37 -6.57 -6.18
C GLU A 242 41.80 -7.39 -7.40
N GLY A 243 43.00 -7.98 -7.32
CA GLY A 243 43.47 -8.98 -8.27
C GLY A 243 44.32 -8.46 -9.43
N SER A 244 44.78 -9.40 -10.25
CA SER A 244 45.77 -9.20 -11.29
C SER A 244 45.16 -9.37 -12.69
N GLY A 245 45.18 -8.31 -13.50
CA GLY A 245 44.61 -8.35 -14.84
C GLY A 245 44.56 -6.98 -15.54
N SER A 246 43.67 -6.84 -16.53
CA SER A 246 43.50 -5.63 -17.34
C SER A 246 42.02 -5.25 -17.46
N ILE A 247 41.66 -4.04 -16.99
CA ILE A 247 40.34 -3.44 -17.17
C ILE A 247 40.44 -2.31 -18.21
N LEU A 248 39.47 -2.22 -19.12
CA LEU A 248 39.30 -1.09 -20.04
C LEU A 248 38.05 -0.29 -19.68
N ALA A 249 38.16 1.03 -19.72
CA ALA A 249 37.00 1.94 -19.72
C ALA A 249 36.38 1.98 -21.13
N VAL A 250 35.04 1.95 -21.21
CA VAL A 250 34.30 1.84 -22.48
C VAL A 250 33.09 2.78 -22.50
N GLY A 251 32.95 3.54 -23.58
CA GLY A 251 31.80 4.42 -23.85
C GLY A 251 32.04 5.83 -23.34
N ASP A 252 31.13 6.36 -22.53
CA ASP A 252 31.19 7.70 -21.92
C ASP A 252 32.29 7.83 -20.84
N VAL A 253 33.17 6.84 -20.69
CA VAL A 253 34.22 6.80 -19.67
C VAL A 253 35.56 6.40 -20.28
N SER A 254 36.63 7.04 -19.82
CA SER A 254 38.01 6.81 -20.25
C SER A 254 38.96 6.71 -19.05
N ILE A 255 40.16 6.14 -19.24
CA ILE A 255 41.17 6.02 -18.18
C ILE A 255 42.08 7.25 -18.20
N ALA A 256 42.04 8.05 -17.15
CA ALA A 256 42.92 9.21 -16.95
C ALA A 256 44.31 8.77 -16.48
N SER A 257 44.34 7.84 -15.52
CA SER A 257 45.56 7.20 -15.01
C SER A 257 45.22 5.87 -14.33
N GLN A 258 46.20 4.98 -14.20
CA GLN A 258 46.00 3.70 -13.51
C GLN A 258 47.28 3.19 -12.83
N THR A 259 47.09 2.50 -11.73
CA THR A 259 48.06 1.67 -11.02
C THR A 259 47.40 0.32 -10.70
N PRO A 260 48.14 -0.74 -10.35
CA PRO A 260 47.52 -1.98 -9.84
C PRO A 260 46.53 -1.68 -8.72
N GLY A 261 45.31 -2.21 -8.84
CA GLY A 261 44.20 -2.04 -7.89
C GLY A 261 43.47 -0.69 -7.91
N ARG A 262 43.90 0.29 -8.73
CA ARG A 262 43.30 1.65 -8.76
C ARG A 262 43.36 2.31 -10.13
N ILE A 263 42.20 2.70 -10.66
CA ILE A 263 42.05 3.40 -11.94
C ILE A 263 41.32 4.73 -11.69
N VAL A 264 41.87 5.84 -12.18
CA VAL A 264 41.14 7.12 -12.26
C VAL A 264 40.41 7.15 -13.60
N LEU A 265 39.09 7.24 -13.53
CA LEU A 265 38.19 7.29 -14.67
C LEU A 265 37.75 8.74 -14.93
N ASP A 266 37.88 9.22 -16.16
CA ASP A 266 37.24 10.46 -16.60
C ASP A 266 35.89 10.11 -17.24
N TYR A 267 34.80 10.54 -16.62
CA TYR A 267 33.42 10.35 -17.08
C TYR A 267 32.87 11.60 -17.79
N ALA A 268 32.43 11.41 -19.04
CA ALA A 268 31.89 12.43 -19.93
C ALA A 268 30.54 11.94 -20.52
N PRO A 269 29.44 12.04 -19.76
CA PRO A 269 28.12 11.53 -20.17
C PRO A 269 27.62 12.11 -21.48
N THR A 270 27.02 11.26 -22.33
CA THR A 270 26.37 11.66 -23.57
C THR A 270 24.89 11.25 -23.62
N ALA A 271 24.12 11.87 -24.51
CA ALA A 271 22.68 11.60 -24.64
C ALA A 271 22.44 10.16 -25.14
N GLY A 272 21.86 9.30 -24.30
CA GLY A 272 21.73 7.86 -24.58
C GLY A 272 23.06 7.09 -24.51
N GLY A 273 24.11 7.71 -23.98
CA GLY A 273 25.41 7.10 -23.78
C GLY A 273 25.46 6.15 -22.58
N ARG A 274 26.59 5.45 -22.44
CA ARG A 274 26.81 4.44 -21.38
C ARG A 274 28.26 4.41 -20.95
N ALA A 275 28.50 4.24 -19.65
CA ALA A 275 29.81 3.94 -19.09
C ALA A 275 29.88 2.47 -18.69
N ALA A 276 30.95 1.80 -19.10
CA ALA A 276 31.18 0.39 -18.85
C ALA A 276 32.64 0.09 -18.55
N LEU A 277 32.86 -0.96 -17.75
CA LEU A 277 34.18 -1.56 -17.52
C LEU A 277 34.25 -2.89 -18.25
N ARG A 278 35.38 -3.17 -18.92
CA ARG A 278 35.65 -4.43 -19.61
C ARG A 278 36.91 -5.09 -19.08
N VAL A 279 36.75 -6.24 -18.42
CA VAL A 279 37.86 -7.12 -18.06
C VAL A 279 38.34 -7.82 -19.33
N THR A 280 39.60 -7.62 -19.71
CA THR A 280 40.22 -8.20 -20.93
C THR A 280 41.33 -9.20 -20.63
N SER A 281 41.84 -9.21 -19.40
CA SER A 281 42.66 -10.31 -18.86
C SER A 281 42.49 -10.37 -17.35
N THR A 282 42.65 -11.55 -16.76
CA THR A 282 42.50 -11.84 -15.32
C THR A 282 43.37 -13.06 -15.01
N ASP A 283 44.08 -13.11 -13.88
CA ASP A 283 44.83 -14.29 -13.44
C ASP A 283 43.88 -15.25 -12.68
N PRO A 284 43.65 -16.50 -13.14
CA PRO A 284 42.76 -17.42 -12.44
C PRO A 284 43.16 -17.79 -11.00
N LYS A 285 44.35 -17.41 -10.53
CA LYS A 285 44.81 -17.57 -9.14
C LYS A 285 44.67 -16.30 -8.29
N ASP A 286 44.46 -15.16 -8.93
CA ASP A 286 44.28 -13.84 -8.30
C ASP A 286 43.43 -12.98 -9.23
N TYR A 287 42.18 -13.39 -9.42
CA TYR A 287 41.32 -12.83 -10.46
C TYR A 287 40.75 -11.48 -10.05
N ILE A 288 40.42 -10.66 -11.05
CA ILE A 288 39.80 -9.35 -10.85
C ILE A 288 38.42 -9.50 -10.21
N ARG A 289 38.26 -8.89 -9.04
CA ARG A 289 37.06 -8.93 -8.18
C ARG A 289 37.00 -7.66 -7.32
N GLY A 290 35.92 -7.49 -6.55
CA GLY A 290 35.78 -6.35 -5.64
C GLY A 290 35.89 -5.00 -6.36
N ILE A 291 35.30 -4.90 -7.55
CA ILE A 291 35.28 -3.65 -8.31
C ILE A 291 34.30 -2.69 -7.64
N HIS A 292 34.81 -1.52 -7.26
CA HIS A 292 34.04 -0.39 -6.74
C HIS A 292 34.30 0.81 -7.63
N VAL A 293 33.26 1.57 -8.01
CA VAL A 293 33.40 2.82 -8.76
C VAL A 293 32.74 3.93 -7.94
N VAL A 294 33.57 4.77 -7.32
CA VAL A 294 33.13 5.76 -6.32
C VAL A 294 33.46 7.18 -6.76
N PHE A 295 32.74 8.16 -6.21
CA PHE A 295 33.14 9.56 -6.32
C PHE A 295 34.49 9.78 -5.58
N PRO A 296 35.38 10.66 -6.04
CA PRO A 296 36.72 10.81 -5.46
C PRO A 296 36.76 11.17 -3.97
N GLU A 297 35.74 11.89 -3.49
CA GLU A 297 35.56 12.23 -2.07
C GLU A 297 35.31 11.01 -1.17
N TYR A 298 34.80 9.90 -1.71
CA TYR A 298 34.51 8.67 -0.95
C TYR A 298 35.56 7.56 -1.16
N GLU A 299 36.70 7.84 -1.81
CA GLU A 299 37.73 6.83 -2.13
C GLU A 299 38.20 6.03 -0.90
N VAL A 300 38.22 6.66 0.28
CA VAL A 300 38.80 6.11 1.51
C VAL A 300 37.76 5.45 2.43
N ASP A 301 36.48 5.80 2.30
CA ASP A 301 35.43 5.48 3.27
C ASP A 301 34.11 4.96 2.66
N TYR A 302 34.09 4.64 1.36
CA TYR A 302 32.90 4.11 0.65
C TYR A 302 32.26 2.85 1.26
N ASP A 303 33.03 2.09 2.04
CA ASP A 303 32.60 0.90 2.77
C ASP A 303 31.76 1.26 4.02
N SER A 304 32.05 2.40 4.64
CA SER A 304 31.34 2.95 5.81
C SER A 304 30.27 3.98 5.43
N GLN A 305 30.53 4.78 4.39
CA GLN A 305 29.63 5.82 3.85
C GLN A 305 28.77 5.25 2.71
N ILE A 306 28.07 4.14 2.98
CA ILE A 306 27.36 3.32 1.99
C ILE A 306 26.46 4.13 1.03
N PHE A 307 25.61 5.01 1.58
CA PHE A 307 24.60 5.74 0.82
C PHE A 307 25.05 7.17 0.49
N HIS A 308 24.66 7.70 -0.68
CA HIS A 308 25.03 9.06 -1.05
C HIS A 308 24.30 10.11 -0.16
N PRO A 309 24.98 11.16 0.35
CA PRO A 309 24.33 12.18 1.17
C PRO A 309 23.13 12.85 0.52
N ASP A 310 23.22 13.21 -0.77
CA ASP A 310 22.10 13.79 -1.52
C ASP A 310 20.89 12.84 -1.59
N PHE A 311 21.12 11.52 -1.66
CA PHE A 311 20.06 10.52 -1.67
C PHE A 311 19.30 10.53 -0.35
N LEU A 312 20.01 10.56 0.78
CA LEU A 312 19.41 10.65 2.13
C LEU A 312 18.70 12.00 2.39
N SER A 313 19.13 13.08 1.73
CA SER A 313 18.76 14.46 2.09
C SER A 313 17.26 14.81 2.02
N LYS A 314 16.45 14.07 1.25
CA LYS A 314 15.01 14.37 1.04
C LYS A 314 14.07 13.33 1.68
N PHE A 315 14.60 12.44 2.52
CA PHE A 315 13.81 11.42 3.24
C PHE A 315 13.10 11.92 4.50
N SER A 316 13.31 13.17 4.95
CA SER A 316 12.79 13.66 6.23
C SER A 316 11.28 13.46 6.52
N PRO A 317 10.33 13.52 5.56
CA PRO A 317 8.92 13.24 5.84
C PRO A 317 8.60 11.74 5.91
N PHE A 318 9.44 10.85 5.37
CA PHE A 318 9.12 9.43 5.26
C PHE A 318 9.58 8.67 6.50
N LYS A 319 8.63 8.10 7.25
CA LYS A 319 8.89 7.31 8.48
C LYS A 319 8.99 5.82 8.24
N VAL A 320 8.42 5.34 7.14
CA VAL A 320 8.49 3.95 6.70
C VAL A 320 9.07 3.88 5.29
N VAL A 321 9.90 2.87 5.02
CA VAL A 321 10.49 2.62 3.69
C VAL A 321 10.10 1.22 3.22
N ARG A 322 9.40 1.11 2.08
CA ARG A 322 9.01 -0.17 1.47
C ARG A 322 9.97 -0.60 0.37
N PHE A 323 10.47 -1.82 0.50
CA PHE A 323 11.59 -2.34 -0.26
C PHE A 323 11.21 -3.23 -1.46
N LEU A 324 9.94 -3.26 -1.88
CA LEU A 324 9.42 -4.08 -3.00
C LEU A 324 10.38 -4.24 -4.20
N ASN A 325 10.93 -3.13 -4.72
CA ASN A 325 11.82 -3.14 -5.88
C ASN A 325 13.28 -3.52 -5.56
N TRP A 326 13.69 -3.40 -4.29
CA TRP A 326 14.98 -3.85 -3.76
C TRP A 326 14.95 -5.35 -3.47
N THR A 327 13.89 -5.87 -2.84
CA THR A 327 13.70 -7.31 -2.58
C THR A 327 13.33 -8.11 -3.85
N ARG A 328 12.98 -7.43 -4.94
CA ARG A 328 12.59 -8.05 -6.24
C ARG A 328 11.42 -9.03 -6.13
N SER A 329 10.46 -8.75 -5.24
CA SER A 329 9.42 -9.71 -4.88
C SER A 329 8.44 -10.01 -6.02
N ASN A 330 8.20 -9.04 -6.92
CA ASN A 330 7.41 -9.23 -8.14
C ASN A 330 8.08 -10.23 -9.10
N ASN A 331 7.39 -11.34 -9.37
CA ASN A 331 7.87 -12.49 -10.17
C ASN A 331 9.21 -13.07 -9.66
N SER A 332 9.50 -12.94 -8.35
CA SER A 332 10.75 -13.41 -7.76
C SER A 332 10.96 -14.92 -7.94
N PRO A 333 12.14 -15.38 -8.40
CA PRO A 333 12.47 -16.81 -8.48
C PRO A 333 13.02 -17.37 -7.16
N LEU A 334 13.17 -16.54 -6.12
CA LEU A 334 13.90 -16.87 -4.90
C LEU A 334 13.10 -17.79 -3.98
N VAL A 335 13.73 -18.87 -3.52
CA VAL A 335 13.16 -19.91 -2.65
C VAL A 335 13.89 -19.97 -1.31
N GLU A 336 15.22 -20.06 -1.31
CA GLU A 336 16.03 -20.34 -0.11
C GLU A 336 16.91 -19.16 0.33
N TRP A 337 17.29 -19.12 1.62
CA TRP A 337 18.00 -17.98 2.21
C TRP A 337 19.36 -17.72 1.56
N GLU A 338 20.07 -18.77 1.19
CA GLU A 338 21.41 -18.71 0.58
C GLU A 338 21.39 -18.03 -0.80
N GLU A 339 20.26 -18.05 -1.51
CA GLU A 339 20.10 -17.51 -2.87
C GLU A 339 20.02 -15.97 -2.93
N ARG A 340 19.84 -15.31 -1.79
CA ARG A 340 19.67 -13.86 -1.68
C ARG A 340 20.82 -13.04 -2.27
N GLY A 341 20.60 -11.74 -2.46
CA GLY A 341 21.69 -10.79 -2.65
C GLY A 341 22.66 -10.78 -1.46
N HIS A 342 23.97 -10.81 -1.74
CA HIS A 342 25.05 -10.65 -0.74
C HIS A 342 25.86 -9.38 -1.04
N LEU A 343 26.60 -8.87 -0.05
CA LEU A 343 27.36 -7.61 -0.15
C LEU A 343 28.50 -7.64 -1.19
N ASP A 344 29.10 -8.81 -1.33
CA ASP A 344 30.25 -9.16 -2.18
C ASP A 344 29.86 -9.50 -3.64
N HIS A 345 28.55 -9.67 -3.91
CA HIS A 345 28.04 -9.79 -5.27
C HIS A 345 28.47 -8.61 -6.13
N GLN A 346 28.87 -8.93 -7.36
CA GLN A 346 29.33 -7.97 -8.36
C GLN A 346 28.32 -6.85 -8.65
N THR A 347 27.03 -7.12 -8.46
CA THR A 347 25.95 -6.14 -8.56
C THR A 347 24.82 -6.43 -7.57
N GLN A 348 24.10 -5.38 -7.18
CA GLN A 348 22.85 -5.44 -6.43
C GLN A 348 21.61 -5.36 -7.35
N ASP A 349 21.79 -5.13 -8.67
CA ASP A 349 20.76 -5.32 -9.70
C ASP A 349 20.70 -6.79 -10.14
N SER A 350 20.21 -7.66 -9.24
CA SER A 350 20.02 -9.09 -9.48
C SER A 350 18.52 -9.47 -9.51
N ASN A 351 18.19 -10.72 -9.86
CA ASN A 351 16.84 -11.27 -9.70
C ASN A 351 16.55 -11.70 -8.25
N TYR A 352 17.59 -11.78 -7.41
CA TYR A 352 17.55 -12.19 -6.00
C TYR A 352 17.51 -11.00 -5.04
N GLY A 353 17.34 -9.79 -5.59
CA GLY A 353 17.28 -8.55 -4.84
C GLY A 353 18.63 -7.97 -4.43
N VAL A 354 18.52 -6.89 -3.67
CA VAL A 354 19.57 -6.19 -2.93
C VAL A 354 19.82 -6.92 -1.61
N ALA A 355 21.07 -6.94 -1.15
CA ALA A 355 21.43 -7.57 0.11
C ALA A 355 20.65 -6.98 1.31
N PRO A 356 20.00 -7.81 2.16
CA PRO A 356 19.33 -7.39 3.39
C PRO A 356 20.15 -6.48 4.32
N GLU A 357 21.47 -6.64 4.31
CA GLU A 357 22.44 -5.78 4.97
C GLU A 357 22.27 -4.29 4.61
N TYR A 358 22.00 -3.98 3.33
CA TYR A 358 21.74 -2.61 2.87
C TYR A 358 20.34 -2.11 3.26
N ILE A 359 19.35 -2.99 3.39
CA ILE A 359 18.00 -2.64 3.87
C ILE A 359 18.09 -2.17 5.33
N CYS A 360 18.73 -2.96 6.19
CA CYS A 360 18.99 -2.59 7.59
C CYS A 360 19.84 -1.31 7.68
N ALA A 361 20.93 -1.21 6.91
CA ALA A 361 21.79 -0.03 6.95
C ALA A 361 21.06 1.25 6.56
N LEU A 362 20.15 1.22 5.57
CA LEU A 362 19.37 2.39 5.18
C LEU A 362 18.38 2.81 6.28
N CYS A 363 17.60 1.86 6.79
CA CYS A 363 16.61 2.10 7.85
C CYS A 363 17.27 2.62 9.13
N ASN A 364 18.35 2.00 9.57
CA ASN A 364 19.14 2.45 10.73
C ASN A 364 19.70 3.87 10.53
N ARG A 365 20.13 4.20 9.30
CA ARG A 365 20.71 5.52 8.95
C ARG A 365 19.66 6.64 8.83
N LEU A 366 18.43 6.29 8.44
CA LEU A 366 17.29 7.21 8.36
C LEU A 366 16.52 7.32 9.68
N GLN A 367 16.63 6.31 10.56
CA GLN A 367 15.73 6.07 11.69
C GLN A 367 14.27 6.00 11.21
N ALA A 368 14.04 5.09 10.26
CA ALA A 368 12.77 4.85 9.60
C ALA A 368 12.49 3.34 9.55
N ASP A 369 11.23 2.95 9.74
CA ASP A 369 10.81 1.54 9.80
C ASP A 369 10.95 0.83 8.45
N ALA A 370 11.21 -0.48 8.53
CA ALA A 370 11.47 -1.32 7.35
C ALA A 370 10.20 -2.06 6.92
N TRP A 371 9.71 -1.83 5.70
CA TRP A 371 8.64 -2.63 5.09
C TRP A 371 9.22 -3.58 4.04
N VAL A 372 9.16 -4.88 4.33
CA VAL A 372 9.77 -5.95 3.53
C VAL A 372 8.72 -6.88 2.91
N ASN A 373 8.92 -7.18 1.63
CA ASN A 373 8.04 -8.05 0.84
C ASN A 373 8.68 -9.44 0.70
N ILE A 374 8.08 -10.47 1.31
CA ILE A 374 8.57 -11.86 1.26
C ILE A 374 8.26 -12.47 -0.11
N PRO A 375 9.23 -13.04 -0.86
CA PRO A 375 8.97 -13.71 -2.13
C PRO A 375 7.90 -14.82 -2.04
N HIS A 376 7.02 -14.90 -3.03
CA HIS A 376 5.93 -15.88 -3.07
C HIS A 376 6.38 -17.36 -3.12
N LEU A 377 7.61 -17.64 -3.55
CA LEU A 377 8.20 -18.98 -3.56
C LEU A 377 9.06 -19.27 -2.32
N ALA A 378 9.24 -18.31 -1.42
CA ALA A 378 10.14 -18.46 -0.27
C ALA A 378 9.71 -19.64 0.63
N SER A 379 10.70 -20.47 1.01
CA SER A 379 10.54 -21.53 1.99
C SER A 379 10.30 -20.96 3.40
N ASP A 380 9.80 -21.78 4.34
CA ASP A 380 9.72 -21.38 5.75
C ASP A 380 11.12 -21.10 6.34
N ASP A 381 12.15 -21.81 5.88
CA ASP A 381 13.54 -21.62 6.30
C ASP A 381 14.10 -20.28 5.80
N TYR A 382 13.74 -19.82 4.60
CA TYR A 382 14.00 -18.45 4.14
C TYR A 382 13.35 -17.42 5.07
N VAL A 383 12.05 -17.59 5.37
CA VAL A 383 11.28 -16.64 6.17
C VAL A 383 11.87 -16.54 7.58
N ALA A 384 12.21 -17.67 8.20
CA ALA A 384 12.83 -17.72 9.52
C ALA A 384 14.22 -17.06 9.51
N SER A 385 15.05 -17.36 8.51
CA SER A 385 16.40 -16.79 8.39
C SER A 385 16.35 -15.28 8.17
N TYR A 386 15.42 -14.79 7.35
CA TYR A 386 15.26 -13.36 7.10
C TYR A 386 14.71 -12.61 8.33
N ALA A 387 13.73 -13.20 9.02
CA ALA A 387 13.19 -12.62 10.26
C ALA A 387 14.27 -12.52 11.35
N GLN A 388 15.06 -13.58 11.55
CA GLN A 388 16.21 -13.56 12.49
C GLN A 388 17.26 -12.52 12.09
N PHE A 389 17.59 -12.43 10.79
CA PHE A 389 18.52 -11.42 10.28
C PHE A 389 18.03 -10.00 10.56
N LEU A 390 16.76 -9.68 10.28
CA LEU A 390 16.18 -8.36 10.53
C LEU A 390 16.15 -8.05 12.03
N ARG A 391 15.73 -8.99 12.88
CA ARG A 391 15.74 -8.84 14.34
C ARG A 391 17.12 -8.42 14.87
N ASP A 392 18.17 -9.05 14.36
CA ASP A 392 19.54 -8.93 14.87
C ASP A 392 20.32 -7.75 14.28
N ASN A 393 19.93 -7.23 13.10
CA ASN A 393 20.66 -6.19 12.38
C ASN A 393 19.91 -4.85 12.19
N LEU A 394 18.57 -4.85 12.29
CA LEU A 394 17.77 -3.63 12.30
C LEU A 394 17.74 -3.05 13.72
N ASP A 395 17.96 -1.74 13.85
CA ASP A 395 17.95 -0.99 15.11
C ASP A 395 16.76 -1.40 15.99
N PRO A 396 16.97 -1.80 17.26
CA PRO A 396 15.91 -2.32 18.12
C PRO A 396 14.77 -1.34 18.40
N GLY A 397 14.95 -0.03 18.14
CA GLY A 397 13.88 0.96 18.19
C GLY A 397 12.94 0.95 16.97
N LEU A 398 13.34 0.33 15.86
CA LEU A 398 12.58 0.27 14.60
C LEU A 398 11.74 -1.00 14.48
N ARG A 399 10.60 -0.87 13.79
CA ARG A 399 9.66 -1.95 13.48
C ARG A 399 9.89 -2.53 12.08
N VAL A 400 9.35 -3.72 11.87
CA VAL A 400 9.31 -4.43 10.59
C VAL A 400 7.86 -4.64 10.16
N PHE A 401 7.48 -3.99 9.07
CA PHE A 401 6.25 -4.29 8.35
C PHE A 401 6.54 -5.49 7.42
N VAL A 402 5.84 -6.60 7.64
CA VAL A 402 6.04 -7.84 6.87
C VAL A 402 4.83 -8.09 5.98
N GLU A 403 5.08 -8.22 4.68
CA GLU A 403 4.05 -8.43 3.64
C GLU A 403 4.37 -9.68 2.83
N HIS A 404 3.38 -10.54 2.60
CA HIS A 404 3.54 -11.69 1.70
C HIS A 404 3.44 -11.26 0.23
N SER A 405 4.58 -11.28 -0.47
CA SER A 405 4.73 -10.92 -1.88
C SER A 405 4.26 -9.49 -2.17
N ASN A 406 3.62 -9.27 -3.32
CA ASN A 406 3.00 -8.01 -3.73
C ASN A 406 1.82 -8.32 -4.66
N GLU A 407 0.69 -7.62 -4.49
CA GLU A 407 -0.50 -7.66 -5.37
C GLU A 407 -0.87 -9.08 -5.87
N LEU A 408 -0.95 -10.05 -4.95
CA LEU A 408 -1.30 -11.45 -5.26
C LEU A 408 -2.72 -11.60 -5.85
N TRP A 409 -3.59 -10.62 -5.58
CA TRP A 409 -4.91 -10.45 -6.20
C TRP A 409 -4.84 -10.08 -7.70
N GLY A 410 -3.68 -9.65 -8.21
CA GLY A 410 -3.48 -9.11 -9.56
C GLY A 410 -2.88 -10.10 -10.57
N GLY A 411 -2.52 -9.59 -11.75
CA GLY A 411 -2.07 -10.37 -12.92
C GLY A 411 -0.58 -10.72 -12.97
N PHE A 412 0.11 -10.79 -11.83
CA PHE A 412 1.52 -11.21 -11.77
C PHE A 412 1.67 -12.72 -11.61
N ALA A 413 2.84 -13.27 -11.96
CA ALA A 413 3.10 -14.72 -11.85
C ALA A 413 2.94 -15.26 -10.41
N GLN A 414 3.17 -14.42 -9.40
CA GLN A 414 2.91 -14.77 -8.01
C GLN A 414 1.42 -15.06 -7.73
N GLY A 415 0.50 -14.35 -8.39
CA GLY A 415 -0.94 -14.55 -8.24
C GLY A 415 -1.39 -15.86 -8.87
N ASP A 416 -0.85 -16.17 -10.06
CA ASP A 416 -1.10 -17.45 -10.73
C ASP A 416 -0.51 -18.64 -9.94
N TYR A 417 0.64 -18.44 -9.28
CA TYR A 417 1.18 -19.42 -8.33
C TYR A 417 0.23 -19.61 -7.13
N ALA A 418 -0.24 -18.54 -6.50
CA ALA A 418 -1.16 -18.60 -5.37
C ALA A 418 -2.49 -19.30 -5.74
N GLU A 419 -3.01 -19.03 -6.93
CA GLU A 419 -4.17 -19.74 -7.49
C GLU A 419 -3.91 -21.24 -7.63
N ALA A 420 -2.79 -21.62 -8.23
CA ALA A 420 -2.42 -23.02 -8.40
C ALA A 420 -2.23 -23.76 -7.07
N GLN A 421 -1.62 -23.12 -6.07
CA GLN A 421 -1.50 -23.69 -4.72
C GLN A 421 -2.85 -23.81 -4.02
N GLY A 422 -3.69 -22.77 -4.08
CA GLY A 422 -5.03 -22.78 -3.48
C GLY A 422 -5.94 -23.86 -4.07
N LEU A 423 -5.90 -24.06 -5.39
CA LEU A 423 -6.62 -25.14 -6.07
C LEU A 423 -6.07 -26.52 -5.69
N ALA A 424 -4.74 -26.68 -5.63
CA ALA A 424 -4.10 -27.93 -5.23
C ALA A 424 -4.40 -28.31 -3.76
N ALA A 425 -4.49 -27.32 -2.88
CA ALA A 425 -4.89 -27.46 -1.48
C ALA A 425 -6.42 -27.51 -1.26
N GLN A 426 -7.22 -27.45 -2.34
CA GLN A 426 -8.69 -27.52 -2.31
C GLN A 426 -9.34 -26.41 -1.46
N LEU A 427 -8.76 -25.20 -1.44
CA LEU A 427 -9.26 -24.08 -0.64
C LEU A 427 -10.57 -23.50 -1.20
N SER A 428 -10.81 -23.61 -2.51
CA SER A 428 -12.08 -23.36 -3.18
C SER A 428 -12.10 -24.06 -4.54
N ASP A 429 -13.30 -24.32 -5.09
CA ASP A 429 -13.49 -24.72 -6.49
C ASP A 429 -13.41 -23.50 -7.44
N ASP A 430 -13.59 -22.28 -6.92
CA ASP A 430 -13.38 -21.04 -7.66
C ASP A 430 -11.90 -20.61 -7.60
N PRO A 431 -11.20 -20.46 -8.74
CA PRO A 431 -9.77 -20.14 -8.77
C PRO A 431 -9.41 -18.83 -8.07
N TYR A 432 -10.21 -17.77 -8.23
CA TYR A 432 -9.89 -16.47 -7.64
C TYR A 432 -10.05 -16.49 -6.11
N THR A 433 -11.10 -17.14 -5.61
CA THR A 433 -11.27 -17.39 -4.18
C THR A 433 -10.15 -18.27 -3.64
N ALA A 434 -9.75 -19.32 -4.35
CA ALA A 434 -8.64 -20.19 -3.94
C ALA A 434 -7.30 -19.44 -3.85
N ARG A 435 -7.04 -18.54 -4.80
CA ARG A 435 -5.88 -17.62 -4.83
C ARG A 435 -5.83 -16.72 -3.57
N ILE A 436 -6.94 -16.07 -3.22
CA ILE A 436 -7.01 -15.18 -2.04
C ILE A 436 -6.89 -15.98 -0.73
N ARG A 437 -7.51 -17.16 -0.64
CA ARG A 437 -7.38 -18.07 0.52
C ARG A 437 -5.96 -18.59 0.72
N TRP A 438 -5.23 -18.88 -0.37
CA TRP A 438 -3.82 -19.23 -0.29
C TRP A 438 -2.96 -18.04 0.17
N HIS A 439 -3.22 -16.83 -0.37
CA HIS A 439 -2.55 -15.62 0.09
C HIS A 439 -2.71 -15.45 1.60
N SER A 440 -3.95 -15.54 2.11
CA SER A 440 -4.29 -15.45 3.53
C SER A 440 -3.52 -16.47 4.38
N GLN A 441 -3.62 -17.77 4.08
CA GLN A 441 -2.89 -18.82 4.82
C GLN A 441 -1.38 -18.61 4.81
N ARG A 442 -0.80 -18.25 3.66
CA ARG A 442 0.64 -18.06 3.55
C ARG A 442 1.10 -16.79 4.29
N SER A 443 0.29 -15.73 4.30
CA SER A 443 0.53 -14.53 5.10
C SER A 443 0.55 -14.85 6.59
N VAL A 444 -0.49 -15.53 7.12
CA VAL A 444 -0.55 -15.95 8.53
C VAL A 444 0.67 -16.79 8.91
N ARG A 445 1.03 -17.77 8.07
CA ARG A 445 2.22 -18.61 8.32
C ARG A 445 3.53 -17.81 8.34
N ILE A 446 3.66 -16.79 7.49
CA ILE A 446 4.81 -15.89 7.49
C ILE A 446 4.85 -15.08 8.79
N PHE A 447 3.70 -14.59 9.25
CA PHE A 447 3.59 -13.81 10.49
C PHE A 447 3.98 -14.64 11.73
N GLU A 448 3.51 -15.89 11.84
CA GLU A 448 3.92 -16.83 12.89
C GLU A 448 5.45 -16.98 12.97
N ILE A 449 6.12 -17.21 11.84
CA ILE A 449 7.57 -17.41 11.77
C ILE A 449 8.33 -16.13 12.18
N PHE A 450 7.80 -14.95 11.83
CA PHE A 450 8.34 -13.68 12.28
C PHE A 450 8.13 -13.49 13.80
N GLU A 451 6.95 -13.79 14.34
CA GLU A 451 6.68 -13.71 15.79
C GLU A 451 7.56 -14.69 16.60
N GLU A 452 7.72 -15.93 16.14
CA GLU A 452 8.63 -16.93 16.71
C GLU A 452 10.07 -16.39 16.73
N SER A 453 10.51 -15.80 15.62
CA SER A 453 11.87 -15.25 15.48
C SER A 453 12.09 -14.03 16.38
N PHE A 454 11.14 -13.10 16.45
CA PHE A 454 11.22 -11.88 17.27
C PHE A 454 10.88 -12.10 18.76
N ALA A 455 10.45 -13.32 19.14
CA ALA A 455 9.94 -13.66 20.47
C ALA A 455 8.72 -12.80 20.88
N GLY A 456 7.83 -12.53 19.91
CA GLY A 456 6.62 -11.73 20.05
C GLY A 456 6.46 -10.68 18.95
N SER A 457 5.32 -10.00 18.94
CA SER A 457 4.92 -9.03 17.89
C SER A 457 5.32 -7.57 18.15
N ALA A 458 5.98 -7.24 19.27
CA ALA A 458 6.21 -5.85 19.69
C ALA A 458 7.04 -4.97 18.72
N ARG A 459 7.78 -5.58 17.78
CA ARG A 459 8.52 -4.90 16.69
C ARG A 459 7.95 -5.21 15.30
N LEU A 460 6.79 -5.85 15.21
CA LEU A 460 6.21 -6.31 13.95
C LEU A 460 4.96 -5.50 13.61
N VAL A 461 4.72 -5.35 12.31
CA VAL A 461 3.42 -5.00 11.75
C VAL A 461 3.10 -6.05 10.68
N ARG A 462 2.10 -6.86 10.93
CA ARG A 462 1.67 -7.98 10.08
C ARG A 462 0.70 -7.47 9.02
N VAL A 463 1.16 -7.40 7.77
CA VAL A 463 0.46 -6.71 6.67
C VAL A 463 -0.21 -7.70 5.71
N MET A 464 -1.54 -7.67 5.66
CA MET A 464 -2.32 -8.38 4.62
C MET A 464 -2.51 -7.48 3.39
N GLY A 465 -2.14 -7.95 2.20
CA GLY A 465 -2.18 -7.15 0.96
C GLY A 465 -3.46 -7.37 0.15
N ALA A 466 -4.24 -6.33 -0.11
CA ALA A 466 -5.52 -6.41 -0.81
C ALA A 466 -5.65 -5.42 -2.00
N ALA A 467 -6.67 -5.63 -2.83
CA ALA A 467 -7.00 -4.76 -3.96
C ALA A 467 -7.81 -3.55 -3.47
N HIS A 468 -7.35 -2.33 -3.72
CA HIS A 468 -8.08 -1.13 -3.30
C HIS A 468 -9.48 -1.00 -3.94
N HIS A 469 -9.64 -1.57 -5.15
CA HIS A 469 -10.84 -1.46 -5.96
C HIS A 469 -11.80 -2.64 -5.84
N ASP A 470 -11.39 -3.73 -5.17
CA ASP A 470 -12.21 -4.92 -4.98
C ASP A 470 -12.19 -5.37 -3.50
N PRO A 471 -13.19 -4.93 -2.70
CA PRO A 471 -13.29 -5.28 -1.29
C PRO A 471 -13.37 -6.79 -1.01
N PHE A 472 -13.78 -7.61 -1.99
CA PHE A 472 -13.80 -9.07 -1.84
C PHE A 472 -12.41 -9.61 -1.45
N THR A 473 -11.34 -9.09 -2.07
CA THR A 473 -9.96 -9.52 -1.80
C THR A 473 -9.53 -9.28 -0.36
N LEU A 474 -10.08 -8.25 0.29
CA LEU A 474 -9.83 -7.89 1.68
C LEU A 474 -10.67 -8.78 2.60
N THR A 475 -11.99 -8.82 2.38
CA THR A 475 -12.92 -9.61 3.20
C THR A 475 -12.55 -11.09 3.20
N GLU A 476 -12.39 -11.70 2.03
CA GLU A 476 -12.06 -13.13 1.89
C GLU A 476 -10.68 -13.46 2.48
N ALA A 477 -9.72 -12.52 2.47
CA ALA A 477 -8.42 -12.74 3.09
C ALA A 477 -8.45 -12.68 4.62
N LEU A 478 -9.29 -11.81 5.21
CA LEU A 478 -9.46 -11.66 6.66
C LEU A 478 -10.35 -12.75 7.27
N ASP A 479 -11.50 -13.04 6.66
CA ASP A 479 -12.47 -14.05 7.13
C ASP A 479 -11.90 -15.48 7.05
N TRP A 480 -11.01 -15.75 6.08
CA TRP A 480 -10.52 -17.11 5.85
C TRP A 480 -9.70 -17.63 7.05
N GLN A 481 -10.32 -18.56 7.79
CA GLN A 481 -9.76 -19.17 9.00
C GLN A 481 -9.42 -18.15 10.10
N ASP A 482 -10.23 -17.09 10.21
CA ASP A 482 -10.07 -16.02 11.20
C ASP A 482 -8.70 -15.33 11.13
N ALA A 483 -8.11 -15.25 9.93
CA ALA A 483 -6.80 -14.66 9.68
C ALA A 483 -6.66 -13.21 10.22
N TRP A 484 -7.77 -12.48 10.37
CA TRP A 484 -7.82 -11.18 11.05
C TRP A 484 -7.18 -11.18 12.44
N GLN A 485 -7.21 -12.28 13.20
CA GLN A 485 -6.55 -12.39 14.51
C GLN A 485 -5.02 -12.31 14.43
N HIS A 486 -4.46 -12.54 13.24
CA HIS A 486 -3.03 -12.54 12.95
C HIS A 486 -2.58 -11.33 12.11
N VAL A 487 -3.47 -10.37 11.86
CA VAL A 487 -3.21 -9.18 11.01
C VAL A 487 -3.24 -7.94 11.88
N ASP A 488 -2.23 -7.07 11.73
CA ASP A 488 -2.24 -5.75 12.39
C ASP A 488 -2.84 -4.69 11.47
N VAL A 489 -2.56 -4.79 10.15
CA VAL A 489 -3.13 -3.90 9.13
C VAL A 489 -3.44 -4.63 7.82
N VAL A 490 -4.51 -4.19 7.15
CA VAL A 490 -4.65 -4.41 5.70
C VAL A 490 -4.01 -3.24 4.96
N ALA A 491 -3.29 -3.56 3.88
CA ALA A 491 -2.73 -2.58 2.97
C ALA A 491 -3.36 -2.67 1.57
N THR A 492 -3.61 -1.54 0.92
CA THR A 492 -4.14 -1.46 -0.47
C THR A 492 -3.39 -0.42 -1.34
N ALA A 493 -3.72 -0.32 -2.63
CA ALA A 493 -3.15 0.65 -3.57
C ALA A 493 -4.15 1.74 -4.07
N PRO A 494 -4.40 2.83 -3.33
CA PRO A 494 -5.18 3.99 -3.78
C PRO A 494 -4.45 4.80 -4.88
N TYR A 495 -4.56 4.36 -6.14
CA TYR A 495 -4.11 5.12 -7.30
C TYR A 495 -5.21 5.98 -7.94
N ILE A 496 -4.84 7.15 -8.47
CA ILE A 496 -5.72 8.08 -9.20
C ILE A 496 -5.24 8.36 -10.63
N GLY A 497 -6.16 8.65 -11.55
CA GLY A 497 -5.87 9.01 -12.95
C GLY A 497 -5.63 7.83 -13.90
N GLY A 498 -5.49 6.60 -13.39
CA GLY A 498 -5.24 5.41 -14.22
C GLY A 498 -6.30 5.17 -15.31
N ARG A 499 -7.56 5.56 -15.07
CA ARG A 499 -8.63 5.46 -16.08
C ARG A 499 -8.36 6.30 -17.33
N LEU A 500 -7.58 7.37 -17.24
CA LEU A 500 -7.39 8.34 -18.32
C LEU A 500 -6.53 7.78 -19.46
N GLY A 501 -5.61 6.87 -19.15
CA GLY A 501 -4.83 6.14 -20.15
C GLY A 501 -5.47 4.83 -20.64
N ALA A 502 -6.59 4.41 -20.04
CA ALA A 502 -7.29 3.19 -20.43
C ALA A 502 -7.99 3.33 -21.79
N PRO A 503 -8.12 2.24 -22.60
CA PRO A 503 -8.68 2.32 -23.95
C PRO A 503 -10.08 2.95 -24.06
N ALA A 504 -10.90 2.87 -23.01
CA ALA A 504 -12.22 3.47 -22.97
C ALA A 504 -12.20 5.02 -22.92
N ASN A 505 -11.13 5.64 -22.41
CA ASN A 505 -11.02 7.08 -22.18
C ASN A 505 -9.86 7.75 -22.92
N ALA A 506 -8.90 6.97 -23.43
CA ALA A 506 -7.66 7.45 -24.05
C ALA A 506 -7.88 8.53 -25.13
N GLU A 507 -8.79 8.31 -26.08
CA GLU A 507 -9.07 9.29 -27.15
C GLU A 507 -9.70 10.58 -26.64
N ASN A 508 -10.57 10.51 -25.62
CA ASN A 508 -11.17 11.70 -25.01
C ASN A 508 -10.13 12.47 -24.18
N THR A 509 -9.24 11.75 -23.48
CA THR A 509 -8.18 12.33 -22.65
C THR A 509 -7.19 13.15 -23.49
N LYS A 510 -6.88 12.72 -24.73
CA LYS A 510 -6.06 13.50 -25.68
C LYS A 510 -6.64 14.87 -26.06
N LEU A 511 -7.93 15.12 -25.80
CA LEU A 511 -8.61 16.38 -26.08
C LEU A 511 -8.62 17.33 -24.88
N LEU A 512 -8.17 16.87 -23.71
CA LEU A 512 -8.06 17.68 -22.50
C LEU A 512 -6.79 18.55 -22.52
N ASP A 513 -6.84 19.69 -21.86
CA ASP A 513 -5.65 20.40 -21.41
C ASP A 513 -5.20 19.87 -20.03
N ILE A 514 -4.08 20.40 -19.53
CA ILE A 514 -3.50 20.00 -18.23
C ILE A 514 -4.50 20.20 -17.08
N ALA A 515 -5.27 21.30 -17.09
CA ALA A 515 -6.25 21.58 -16.05
C ALA A 515 -7.41 20.56 -16.08
N GLY A 516 -7.87 20.16 -17.27
CA GLY A 516 -8.85 19.09 -17.44
C GLY A 516 -8.34 17.73 -16.94
N VAL A 517 -7.06 17.41 -17.14
CA VAL A 517 -6.46 16.18 -16.60
C VAL A 517 -6.37 16.24 -15.06
N ILE A 518 -5.92 17.36 -14.48
CA ILE A 518 -5.89 17.54 -13.02
C ILE A 518 -7.29 17.40 -12.41
N GLN A 519 -8.32 18.03 -12.99
CA GLN A 519 -9.70 17.88 -12.51
C GLN A 519 -10.18 16.43 -12.60
N ALA A 520 -9.92 15.74 -13.72
CA ALA A 520 -10.33 14.35 -13.89
C ALA A 520 -9.61 13.38 -12.94
N MET A 521 -8.41 13.74 -12.45
CA MET A 521 -7.72 13.03 -11.36
C MET A 521 -8.28 13.37 -9.98
N ASP A 522 -8.72 14.61 -9.75
CA ASP A 522 -9.38 15.02 -8.51
C ASP A 522 -10.71 14.28 -8.34
N ASP A 523 -11.50 14.19 -9.42
CA ASP A 523 -12.72 13.37 -9.48
C ASP A 523 -12.42 11.88 -9.18
N ASP A 524 -11.31 11.33 -9.69
CA ASP A 524 -10.85 9.98 -9.34
C ASP A 524 -10.47 9.86 -7.86
N SER A 525 -9.88 10.91 -7.27
CA SER A 525 -9.56 10.93 -5.85
C SER A 525 -10.82 10.93 -4.96
N VAL A 526 -11.93 11.53 -5.40
CA VAL A 526 -13.22 11.43 -4.69
C VAL A 526 -13.77 10.00 -4.76
N LEU A 527 -13.67 9.35 -5.92
CA LEU A 527 -14.06 7.94 -6.08
C LEU A 527 -13.17 6.98 -5.27
N SER A 528 -11.87 7.28 -5.18
CA SER A 528 -10.91 6.53 -4.36
C SER A 528 -11.18 6.72 -2.85
N ALA A 529 -11.60 7.91 -2.43
CA ALA A 529 -12.01 8.18 -1.05
C ALA A 529 -13.24 7.34 -0.64
N GLY A 530 -14.24 7.20 -1.52
CA GLY A 530 -15.40 6.32 -1.27
C GLY A 530 -15.02 4.85 -1.11
N LYS A 531 -14.02 4.35 -1.86
CA LYS A 531 -13.47 3.00 -1.69
C LYS A 531 -12.66 2.87 -0.40
N THR A 532 -11.90 3.91 -0.06
CA THR A 532 -11.15 4.01 1.21
C THR A 532 -12.10 3.83 2.40
N LEU A 533 -13.22 4.56 2.42
CA LEU A 533 -14.25 4.45 3.45
C LEU A 533 -14.87 3.05 3.53
N ALA A 534 -15.20 2.44 2.37
CA ALA A 534 -15.77 1.09 2.32
C ALA A 534 -14.80 0.02 2.83
N ASN A 535 -13.53 0.07 2.40
CA ASN A 535 -12.49 -0.84 2.88
C ASN A 535 -12.19 -0.63 4.37
N ARG A 536 -12.21 0.64 4.83
CA ARG A 536 -12.04 0.98 6.25
C ARG A 536 -13.13 0.35 7.11
N ALA A 537 -14.40 0.43 6.70
CA ALA A 537 -15.51 -0.16 7.43
C ALA A 537 -15.35 -1.68 7.63
N ILE A 538 -14.75 -2.38 6.66
CA ILE A 538 -14.42 -3.81 6.80
C ILE A 538 -13.25 -4.00 7.76
N CYS A 539 -12.20 -3.18 7.70
CA CYS A 539 -11.09 -3.23 8.65
C CYS A 539 -11.56 -3.00 10.11
N ASP A 540 -12.46 -2.02 10.33
CA ASP A 540 -13.07 -1.74 11.63
C ASP A 540 -13.88 -2.93 12.16
N ALA A 541 -14.62 -3.62 11.29
CA ALA A 541 -15.39 -4.82 11.67
C ALA A 541 -14.50 -6.00 12.14
N HIS A 542 -13.21 -5.99 11.77
CA HIS A 542 -12.21 -7.00 12.13
C HIS A 542 -11.21 -6.51 13.19
N GLY A 543 -11.29 -5.25 13.63
CA GLY A 543 -10.35 -4.66 14.58
C GLY A 543 -8.93 -4.44 14.04
N VAL A 544 -8.73 -4.42 12.72
CA VAL A 544 -7.42 -4.24 12.07
C VAL A 544 -7.24 -2.81 11.53
N GLY A 545 -6.00 -2.33 11.44
CA GLY A 545 -5.71 -1.04 10.81
C GLY A 545 -5.82 -1.07 9.28
N TYR A 546 -5.84 0.10 8.66
CA TYR A 546 -5.94 0.24 7.20
C TYR A 546 -4.89 1.22 6.67
N VAL A 547 -4.02 0.75 5.78
CA VAL A 547 -2.87 1.51 5.25
C VAL A 547 -2.79 1.39 3.71
N ALA A 548 -1.90 2.16 3.07
CA ALA A 548 -1.62 2.03 1.65
C ALA A 548 -0.20 1.50 1.42
N TYR A 549 -0.04 0.33 0.78
CA TYR A 549 1.30 -0.21 0.44
C TYR A 549 1.96 0.53 -0.71
N GLU A 550 1.16 1.19 -1.55
CA GLU A 550 1.58 2.17 -2.54
C GLU A 550 0.42 3.07 -2.96
N GLY A 551 0.68 4.15 -3.70
CA GLY A 551 -0.39 4.99 -4.24
C GLY A 551 0.09 6.31 -4.84
N GLY A 552 -0.89 7.17 -5.14
CA GLY A 552 -0.70 8.47 -5.79
C GLY A 552 -1.16 8.46 -7.25
N GLN A 553 -0.46 9.21 -8.12
CA GLN A 553 -0.85 9.27 -9.53
C GLN A 553 -0.48 7.99 -10.30
N ALA A 554 -1.31 7.64 -11.27
CA ALA A 554 -1.09 6.54 -12.22
C ALA A 554 -1.33 6.99 -13.68
N LEU A 555 -0.79 8.14 -14.11
CA LEU A 555 -0.89 8.59 -15.50
C LEU A 555 0.12 7.85 -16.41
N TYR A 556 -0.36 6.86 -17.15
CA TYR A 556 0.34 6.13 -18.21
C TYR A 556 -0.68 5.56 -19.21
N GLY A 557 -0.30 5.34 -20.47
CA GLY A 557 -1.18 4.71 -21.45
C GLY A 557 -1.29 3.19 -21.24
N GLN A 558 -2.48 2.61 -21.50
CA GLN A 558 -2.78 1.20 -21.25
C GLN A 558 -3.50 0.53 -22.43
N GLY A 559 -3.35 -0.78 -22.59
CA GLY A 559 -4.14 -1.59 -23.52
C GLY A 559 -3.94 -1.24 -24.99
N GLY A 560 -2.71 -0.91 -25.39
CA GLY A 560 -2.34 -0.44 -26.72
C GLY A 560 -1.96 1.04 -26.79
N TYR A 561 -2.17 1.80 -25.70
CA TYR A 561 -1.82 3.22 -25.58
C TYR A 561 -0.47 3.50 -24.90
N GLU A 562 0.28 2.47 -24.48
CA GLU A 562 1.56 2.58 -23.76
C GLU A 562 2.62 3.40 -24.52
N ASN A 563 2.52 3.44 -25.85
CA ASN A 563 3.44 4.13 -26.75
C ASN A 563 2.80 5.34 -27.46
N ASP A 564 1.63 5.81 -27.01
CA ASP A 564 0.97 6.97 -27.62
C ASP A 564 1.70 8.28 -27.24
N PRO A 565 2.27 9.00 -28.23
CA PRO A 565 3.11 10.16 -27.94
C PRO A 565 2.31 11.38 -27.49
N VAL A 566 0.99 11.45 -27.76
CA VAL A 566 0.14 12.57 -27.35
C VAL A 566 -0.22 12.41 -25.87
N LEU A 567 -0.66 11.21 -25.46
CA LEU A 567 -0.91 10.91 -24.06
C LEU A 567 0.36 11.02 -23.21
N ALA A 568 1.48 10.46 -23.69
CA ALA A 568 2.76 10.56 -22.99
C ALA A 568 3.17 12.02 -22.76
N ALA A 569 3.08 12.88 -23.79
CA ALA A 569 3.40 14.30 -23.65
C ALA A 569 2.46 15.03 -22.67
N LEU A 570 1.16 14.78 -22.74
CA LEU A 570 0.15 15.37 -21.85
C LEU A 570 0.35 14.95 -20.39
N PHE A 571 0.60 13.66 -20.12
CA PHE A 571 0.81 13.13 -18.78
C PHE A 571 2.14 13.57 -18.15
N ILE A 572 3.22 13.64 -18.94
CA ILE A 572 4.51 14.21 -18.49
C ILE A 572 4.36 15.69 -18.17
N ALA A 573 3.65 16.46 -19.00
CA ALA A 573 3.40 17.89 -18.74
C ALA A 573 2.55 18.09 -17.48
N THR A 574 1.49 17.29 -17.30
CA THR A 574 0.61 17.34 -16.12
C THR A 574 1.35 17.02 -14.83
N ASN A 575 2.25 16.04 -14.83
CA ASN A 575 3.09 15.70 -13.66
C ASN A 575 4.11 16.80 -13.28
N ARG A 576 4.34 17.77 -14.18
CA ARG A 576 5.22 18.94 -13.95
C ARG A 576 4.44 20.24 -13.74
N ASP A 577 3.10 20.19 -13.70
CA ASP A 577 2.27 21.37 -13.48
C ASP A 577 2.10 21.68 -11.98
N PRO A 578 2.09 22.96 -11.57
CA PRO A 578 1.86 23.35 -10.18
C PRO A 578 0.56 22.81 -9.56
N GLY A 579 -0.48 22.55 -10.36
CA GLY A 579 -1.74 21.95 -9.89
C GLY A 579 -1.57 20.56 -9.28
N MET A 580 -0.51 19.83 -9.65
CA MET A 580 -0.17 18.54 -9.07
C MET A 580 0.12 18.62 -7.56
N ARG A 581 0.55 19.79 -7.04
CA ARG A 581 0.79 20.02 -5.61
C ARG A 581 -0.51 19.94 -4.80
N GLN A 582 -1.51 20.70 -5.24
CA GLN A 582 -2.83 20.72 -4.59
C GLN A 582 -3.52 19.36 -4.71
N LEU A 583 -3.44 18.73 -5.88
CA LEU A 583 -3.99 17.38 -6.10
C LEU A 583 -3.37 16.32 -5.18
N TYR A 584 -2.05 16.35 -4.96
CA TYR A 584 -1.40 15.44 -4.02
C TYR A 584 -1.83 15.71 -2.57
N PHE A 585 -1.90 16.98 -2.16
CA PHE A 585 -2.42 17.36 -0.84
C PHE A 585 -3.85 16.83 -0.63
N ASP A 586 -4.77 17.16 -1.54
CA ASP A 586 -6.18 16.77 -1.43
C ASP A 586 -6.39 15.26 -1.51
N HIS A 587 -5.56 14.54 -2.27
CA HIS A 587 -5.62 13.08 -2.33
C HIS A 587 -5.25 12.41 -1.01
N HIS A 588 -4.11 12.80 -0.40
CA HIS A 588 -3.66 12.23 0.88
C HIS A 588 -4.57 12.67 2.03
N LYS A 589 -5.06 13.92 1.98
CA LYS A 589 -6.08 14.39 2.93
C LYS A 589 -7.37 13.58 2.83
N ARG A 590 -7.90 13.34 1.62
CA ARG A 590 -9.12 12.52 1.46
C ARG A 590 -8.92 11.07 1.91
N TRP A 591 -7.75 10.48 1.66
CA TRP A 591 -7.38 9.16 2.18
C TRP A 591 -7.49 9.12 3.72
N HIS A 592 -6.85 10.07 4.40
CA HIS A 592 -6.87 10.16 5.86
C HIS A 592 -8.26 10.48 6.42
N ASP A 593 -8.97 11.46 5.84
CA ASP A 593 -10.33 11.85 6.26
C ASP A 593 -11.35 10.70 6.10
N ASN A 594 -11.05 9.68 5.28
CA ASN A 594 -11.87 8.48 5.10
C ASN A 594 -11.31 7.25 5.85
N GLY A 595 -10.42 7.47 6.82
CA GLY A 595 -9.96 6.45 7.79
C GLY A 595 -8.75 5.63 7.35
N GLY A 596 -8.06 6.02 6.28
CA GLY A 596 -6.75 5.48 5.92
C GLY A 596 -5.63 6.03 6.82
N GLY A 597 -4.72 5.17 7.28
CA GLY A 597 -3.54 5.52 8.06
C GLY A 597 -2.31 5.80 7.18
N LEU A 598 -1.16 5.21 7.53
CA LEU A 598 0.09 5.28 6.76
C LEU A 598 -0.12 5.16 5.24
N PHE A 599 0.42 6.12 4.48
CA PHE A 599 0.42 6.13 3.02
C PHE A 599 1.83 6.01 2.47
N MET A 600 2.10 4.96 1.70
CA MET A 600 3.37 4.77 1.01
C MET A 600 3.32 5.39 -0.40
N ALA A 601 4.07 6.46 -0.66
CA ALA A 601 4.16 7.01 -2.02
C ALA A 601 4.96 6.06 -2.94
N PHE A 602 4.48 5.78 -4.17
CA PHE A 602 4.95 4.60 -4.93
C PHE A 602 6.40 4.64 -5.46
N THR A 603 7.03 5.78 -5.73
CA THR A 603 8.50 5.76 -5.82
C THR A 603 9.16 7.09 -5.54
N TYR A 604 10.30 7.02 -4.84
CA TYR A 604 11.10 8.18 -4.47
C TYR A 604 11.70 8.88 -5.71
N ILE A 605 12.47 8.18 -6.55
CA ILE A 605 13.11 8.80 -7.74
C ILE A 605 12.92 7.95 -9.01
N GLY A 606 12.24 8.52 -10.02
CA GLY A 606 12.04 7.90 -11.33
C GLY A 606 11.62 8.89 -12.42
N LEU A 607 12.22 8.80 -13.62
CA LEU A 607 11.97 9.69 -14.76
C LEU A 607 10.53 9.59 -15.27
N TYR A 608 9.95 10.71 -15.72
CA TYR A 608 8.64 10.71 -16.35
C TYR A 608 8.73 10.28 -17.82
N SER A 609 7.91 9.29 -18.20
CA SER A 609 7.94 8.64 -19.52
C SER A 609 6.55 8.18 -19.95
N GLY A 610 6.41 7.68 -21.19
CA GLY A 610 5.15 7.07 -21.67
C GLY A 610 4.72 5.84 -20.85
N SER A 611 5.68 5.11 -20.30
CA SER A 611 5.48 3.98 -19.37
C SER A 611 5.12 4.42 -17.94
N GLY A 612 4.91 5.72 -17.73
CA GLY A 612 4.43 6.31 -16.49
C GLY A 612 5.37 7.34 -15.89
N CYS A 613 4.78 8.13 -14.99
CA CYS A 613 5.41 9.27 -14.32
C CYS A 613 5.53 9.02 -12.82
N TRP A 614 6.02 7.86 -12.40
CA TRP A 614 5.85 7.35 -11.03
C TRP A 614 6.58 8.17 -9.95
N GLY A 615 7.80 8.66 -10.23
CA GLY A 615 8.66 9.32 -9.25
C GLY A 615 8.04 10.51 -8.54
N ILE A 616 8.29 10.65 -7.23
CA ILE A 616 8.17 11.93 -6.53
C ILE A 616 9.18 12.92 -7.13
N PHE A 617 10.41 12.45 -7.39
CA PHE A 617 11.43 13.18 -8.15
C PHE A 617 11.78 12.46 -9.47
N GLU A 618 12.20 13.20 -10.49
CA GLU A 618 12.70 12.66 -11.76
C GLU A 618 14.21 12.38 -11.76
N THR A 619 14.96 13.02 -10.85
CA THR A 619 16.42 12.92 -10.72
C THR A 619 16.86 13.12 -9.27
N GLN A 620 18.03 12.60 -8.91
CA GLN A 620 18.66 12.87 -7.63
C GLN A 620 18.79 14.38 -7.33
N GLN A 621 19.23 15.14 -8.33
CA GLN A 621 19.51 16.58 -8.20
C GLN A 621 18.32 17.50 -8.54
N GLN A 622 17.10 16.96 -8.72
CA GLN A 622 15.92 17.80 -8.91
C GLN A 622 15.72 18.71 -7.69
N ASP A 623 15.54 20.01 -7.93
CA ASP A 623 15.18 20.96 -6.88
C ASP A 623 13.83 20.60 -6.26
N THR A 624 13.80 20.50 -4.93
CA THR A 624 12.59 20.29 -4.13
C THR A 624 11.45 21.24 -4.50
N GLN A 625 11.75 22.51 -4.82
CA GLN A 625 10.73 23.50 -5.21
C GLN A 625 10.11 23.23 -6.59
N SER A 626 10.68 22.32 -7.37
CA SER A 626 10.16 21.88 -8.68
C SER A 626 9.46 20.52 -8.65
N SER A 627 9.48 19.81 -7.52
CA SER A 627 8.69 18.58 -7.34
C SER A 627 7.36 18.93 -6.67
N PHE A 628 6.34 19.19 -7.49
CA PHE A 628 5.01 19.52 -6.98
C PHE A 628 4.38 18.38 -6.18
N LYS A 629 4.70 17.12 -6.51
CA LYS A 629 4.31 15.95 -5.70
C LYS A 629 4.91 15.98 -4.31
N TYR A 630 6.22 16.22 -4.20
CA TYR A 630 6.92 16.32 -2.92
C TYR A 630 6.37 17.47 -2.08
N LEU A 631 6.13 18.63 -2.71
CA LEU A 631 5.52 19.77 -2.03
C LEU A 631 4.09 19.46 -1.54
N GLY A 632 3.28 18.74 -2.31
CA GLY A 632 1.93 18.32 -1.88
C GLY A 632 1.95 17.32 -0.73
N LEU A 633 2.92 16.40 -0.72
CA LEU A 633 3.18 15.50 0.40
C LEU A 633 3.61 16.27 1.65
N LEU A 634 4.55 17.22 1.53
CA LEU A 634 5.00 18.05 2.65
C LEU A 634 3.92 18.98 3.19
N ASP A 635 3.06 19.53 2.33
CA ASP A 635 1.93 20.35 2.77
C ASP A 635 0.93 19.51 3.57
N TYR A 636 0.71 18.25 3.18
CA TYR A 636 -0.15 17.32 3.91
C TYR A 636 0.49 16.91 5.24
N ASP A 637 1.76 16.53 5.23
CA ASP A 637 2.56 16.17 6.43
C ASP A 637 2.48 17.29 7.50
N ALA A 638 2.61 18.54 7.06
CA ALA A 638 2.51 19.72 7.92
C ALA A 638 1.10 20.03 8.48
N THR A 639 0.07 19.28 8.10
CA THR A 639 -1.29 19.37 8.71
C THR A 639 -1.55 18.33 9.79
N LEU A 640 -0.63 17.39 9.98
CA LEU A 640 -0.74 16.33 10.98
C LEU A 640 -0.36 16.83 12.38
N PRO A 641 -0.93 16.24 13.45
CA PRO A 641 -0.74 16.69 14.83
C PRO A 641 0.66 16.47 15.42
#